data_AF-A0A9D6PV88-F1
#
_entry.id   AF-A0A9D6PV88-F1
#
_cell.length_a   1.000
_cell.length_b   1.000
_cell.length_c   1.000
_cell.angle_alpha   90.00
_cell.angle_beta   90.00
_cell.angle_gamma   90.00
#
_symmetry.space_group_name_H-M   'P 1'
#
loop_
_entity.id
_entity.type
_entity.pdbx_description
1 polymer ?
#
loop_
_entity_poly.entity_id
_entity_poly.type
_entity_poly.pdbx_seq_one_letter_code
_entity_poly.pdbx_strand_id
1 'polypeptide(L)'
;MKTKIYLVLIILLGFFLRGFFLLTPHVDSDQAVFGLMAMHIMKGEIPLIQWGFPYMASGESFFAVPFFWIFGPTPFSLNLSIAVQSIIFIVLIYFLGRRMGGSRIGLLAALYTAAGPIYLMEHCVLARGAYIETLILGTLSLWMAHRIFYPYKKGDRGWISYFVLGLVCGIGLWFHFLIIFFIAPTGLFFLLKPRTLFRKTFLWVVLGFFLGSAPFWVHNFDHHFESLVYLFRHEEKHHTLWQGFKFCFTTGLPIVVGILKNSDQTPYFKGVSLFLIPYFIFLIQFIYQSVSSFWGQKKMNGATFILAFFFLYLFIIDETQYLEMNTRRYFVPMFAALPLLWAFGINSFIKKSRVLGGILLGAFMVFHLYTLYLDADVFHPEYKTVYENEKKNERALFEYLEKKNLRHLYYQNYWLGFRLNFFSQEKIVFSQEQCERYTPYQKALEASDHPAWLERGNHGFDTLKVIGGSYEREDVNPFHIYYQFHEPPRAYCQIDPEGIIGQASCHSEDIEKVLDRSLGTAWTSGSPKTPGMWIQFDLGQIYKLGMLRLWNKGQYFHNIAREVSLETSLDGVHWTEVFPRTLTDFFYWSGPRLYYWEFNYRLEARWGPARARFLRLKQYENENLNSWMIHEAYFYEDVGERLSRDGQEDVLQAIHDLGLTKVYADRWMNAKIREATGGKVETIEPFIYPTSYAGFPDRRVRWGPKVGFVLEDSDANLFEGMMKEDGIGLVREAYGRWVLFYFESWGKSESMLDQHLSWWWIGFGVVRANTKLHSEYLKNLGIQEEKGERWEEALKFYQKALRFYPHYLEVHRRLIEMLKKLRRNDQAEKELKILLEQTQPQHLCPIQFEKGITFLGYRLNAEEVKSGARVKIFYFWKLERDVSRERPNVFVHVEGQGKLFQGDHTLLSWQDEVGPFLEDEALREEEELIIPADISPGEYRISLGLFNPHTGKRWKVQQTNLENKKNKVSIGTLKL
;
A
#
# COMPACT_ATOMS: atom_id res chain seq x y z
N MET A 1 36.22 -28.91 33.32
CA MET A 1 35.50 -28.21 34.41
C MET A 1 35.55 -26.68 34.25
N LYS A 2 36.73 -26.03 34.28
CA LYS A 2 36.87 -24.55 34.19
C LYS A 2 36.13 -23.86 33.03
N THR A 3 36.20 -24.38 31.80
CA THR A 3 35.48 -23.80 30.64
C THR A 3 33.97 -23.78 30.80
N LYS A 4 33.38 -24.81 31.43
CA LYS A 4 31.93 -24.86 31.67
C LYS A 4 31.50 -23.79 32.67
N ILE A 5 32.29 -23.60 33.73
CA ILE A 5 32.06 -22.55 34.74
C ILE A 5 32.10 -21.17 34.09
N TYR A 6 33.10 -20.87 33.27
CA TYR A 6 33.17 -19.57 32.58
C TYR A 6 31.99 -19.34 31.64
N LEU A 7 31.55 -20.36 30.91
CA LEU A 7 30.36 -20.23 30.06
C LEU A 7 29.11 -19.93 30.88
N VAL A 8 28.91 -20.61 32.02
CA VAL A 8 27.78 -20.34 32.92
C VAL A 8 27.82 -18.89 33.45
N LEU A 9 29.00 -18.41 33.86
CA LEU A 9 29.14 -17.01 34.31
C LEU A 9 28.82 -16.01 33.19
N ILE A 10 29.23 -16.29 31.94
CA ILE A 10 28.89 -15.46 30.78
C ILE A 10 27.38 -15.47 30.51
N ILE A 11 26.72 -16.62 30.64
CA ILE A 11 25.27 -16.74 30.48
C ILE A 11 24.54 -15.92 31.56
N LEU A 12 24.96 -16.04 32.82
CA LEU A 12 24.39 -15.27 33.92
C LEU A 12 24.60 -13.77 33.73
N LEU A 13 25.80 -13.35 33.29
CA LEU A 13 26.08 -11.96 32.93
C LEU A 13 25.16 -11.49 31.79
N GLY A 14 25.03 -12.29 30.73
CA GLY A 14 24.16 -11.98 29.60
C GLY A 14 22.71 -11.77 30.01
N PHE A 15 22.18 -12.64 30.88
CA PHE A 15 20.84 -12.50 31.43
C PHE A 15 20.71 -11.26 32.34
N PHE A 16 21.68 -11.04 33.23
CA PHE A 16 21.70 -9.88 34.13
C PHE A 16 21.68 -8.55 33.37
N LEU A 17 22.51 -8.39 32.33
CA LEU A 17 22.57 -7.15 31.54
C LEU A 17 21.27 -6.89 30.77
N ARG A 18 20.59 -7.94 30.30
CA ARG A 18 19.29 -7.84 29.64
C ARG A 18 18.17 -7.45 30.60
N GLY A 19 18.31 -7.83 31.88
CA GLY A 19 17.40 -7.48 32.96
C GLY A 19 17.16 -5.96 33.11
N PHE A 20 18.14 -5.12 32.76
CA PHE A 20 17.98 -3.66 32.83
C PHE A 20 16.86 -3.15 31.90
N PHE A 21 16.68 -3.73 30.72
CA PHE A 21 15.60 -3.37 29.79
C PHE A 21 14.23 -3.93 30.20
N LEU A 22 14.22 -4.99 31.02
CA LEU A 22 12.99 -5.59 31.52
C LEU A 22 12.37 -4.80 32.69
N LEU A 23 13.11 -3.88 33.30
CA LEU A 23 12.62 -3.03 34.40
C LEU A 23 11.75 -1.88 33.90
N THR A 24 12.01 -1.37 32.70
CA THR A 24 11.24 -0.34 32.01
C THR A 24 10.96 -0.77 30.56
N PRO A 25 10.16 -1.83 30.34
CA PRO A 25 9.97 -2.42 29.02
C PRO A 25 9.04 -1.53 28.17
N HIS A 26 9.60 -0.49 27.57
CA HIS A 26 8.87 0.35 26.62
C HIS A 26 8.55 -0.46 25.36
N VAL A 27 7.26 -0.64 25.09
CA VAL A 27 6.71 -1.39 23.95
C VAL A 27 6.02 -0.39 23.03
N ASP A 28 6.43 -0.34 21.77
CA ASP A 28 5.75 0.39 20.71
C ASP A 28 4.73 -0.52 19.99
N SER A 29 4.00 0.02 19.01
CA SER A 29 2.98 -0.73 18.29
C SER A 29 3.51 -1.87 17.40
N ASP A 30 4.74 -1.79 16.89
CA ASP A 30 5.34 -2.91 16.15
C ASP A 30 5.59 -4.10 17.08
N GLN A 31 6.10 -3.83 18.29
CA GLN A 31 6.32 -4.87 19.31
C GLN A 31 4.98 -5.41 19.84
N ALA A 32 3.99 -4.52 20.06
CA ALA A 32 2.68 -4.88 20.60
C ALA A 32 1.90 -5.87 19.74
N VAL A 33 2.06 -5.82 18.40
CA VAL A 33 1.46 -6.79 17.48
C VAL A 33 1.87 -8.22 17.82
N PHE A 34 3.14 -8.47 18.18
CA PHE A 34 3.58 -9.81 18.57
C PHE A 34 2.94 -10.26 19.89
N GLY A 35 2.72 -9.33 20.83
CA GLY A 35 2.00 -9.57 22.06
C GLY A 35 0.53 -9.92 21.81
N LEU A 36 -0.16 -9.16 20.97
CA LEU A 36 -1.55 -9.45 20.56
C LEU A 36 -1.65 -10.82 19.89
N MET A 37 -0.80 -11.09 18.90
CA MET A 37 -0.77 -12.40 18.24
C MET A 37 -0.53 -13.55 19.24
N ALA A 38 0.31 -13.36 20.26
CA ALA A 38 0.51 -14.37 21.31
C ALA A 38 -0.76 -14.60 22.15
N MET A 39 -1.53 -13.54 22.46
CA MET A 39 -2.84 -13.68 23.11
C MET A 39 -3.84 -14.45 22.24
N HIS A 40 -3.83 -14.24 20.93
CA HIS A 40 -4.68 -14.98 20.00
C HIS A 40 -4.29 -16.45 19.89
N ILE A 41 -2.98 -16.75 19.91
CA ILE A 41 -2.51 -18.13 19.97
C ILE A 41 -2.99 -18.83 21.25
N MET A 42 -3.03 -18.13 22.39
CA MET A 42 -3.63 -18.67 23.62
C MET A 42 -5.14 -18.94 23.51
N LYS A 43 -5.84 -18.24 22.61
CA LYS A 43 -7.27 -18.47 22.29
C LYS A 43 -7.49 -19.58 21.24
N GLY A 44 -6.42 -20.15 20.68
CA GLY A 44 -6.47 -21.25 19.71
C GLY A 44 -6.23 -20.85 18.26
N GLU A 45 -5.93 -19.58 17.97
CA GLU A 45 -5.55 -19.16 16.62
C GLU A 45 -4.12 -19.60 16.27
N ILE A 46 -3.86 -19.84 14.99
CA ILE A 46 -2.52 -20.24 14.49
C ILE A 46 -2.14 -19.33 13.32
N PRO A 47 -1.83 -18.05 13.58
CA PRO A 47 -1.37 -17.17 12.52
C PRO A 47 -0.02 -17.67 12.01
N LEU A 48 0.09 -18.02 10.73
CA LEU A 48 1.35 -18.51 10.15
C LEU A 48 2.30 -17.36 9.78
N ILE A 49 1.75 -16.18 9.48
CA ILE A 49 2.47 -14.98 9.05
C ILE A 49 2.05 -13.81 9.95
N GLN A 50 2.93 -12.82 10.10
CA GLN A 50 2.67 -11.61 10.86
C GLN A 50 1.51 -10.81 10.27
N TRP A 51 0.63 -10.31 11.13
CA TRP A 51 -0.46 -9.40 10.76
C TRP A 51 0.08 -8.15 10.03
N GLY A 52 -0.41 -7.91 8.81
CA GLY A 52 -0.05 -6.77 7.98
C GLY A 52 1.36 -6.79 7.34
N PHE A 53 2.15 -7.85 7.53
CA PHE A 53 3.48 -7.96 6.93
C PHE A 53 3.73 -9.34 6.35
N PRO A 54 3.55 -9.52 5.02
CA PRO A 54 3.58 -10.85 4.41
C PRO A 54 4.97 -11.49 4.36
N TYR A 55 6.02 -10.84 4.87
CA TYR A 55 7.43 -11.28 4.75
C TYR A 55 8.07 -11.76 6.06
N MET A 56 7.32 -11.77 7.17
CA MET A 56 7.77 -12.27 8.47
C MET A 56 6.74 -13.20 9.09
N ALA A 57 7.17 -14.18 9.89
CA ALA A 57 6.25 -15.06 10.61
C ALA A 57 6.02 -14.69 12.08
N SER A 58 5.00 -15.30 12.66
CA SER A 58 4.52 -15.19 14.05
C SER A 58 5.42 -15.87 15.08
N GLY A 59 6.69 -16.14 14.75
CA GLY A 59 7.61 -16.91 15.60
C GLY A 59 7.76 -16.37 17.00
N GLU A 60 8.04 -15.07 17.12
CA GLU A 60 8.18 -14.39 18.42
C GLU A 60 6.91 -14.58 19.28
N SER A 61 5.73 -14.55 18.67
CA SER A 61 4.46 -14.73 19.36
C SER A 61 4.29 -16.15 19.91
N PHE A 62 4.67 -17.18 19.15
CA PHE A 62 4.66 -18.57 19.65
C PHE A 62 5.61 -18.74 20.84
N PHE A 63 6.80 -18.11 20.81
CA PHE A 63 7.74 -18.16 21.92
C PHE A 63 7.26 -17.37 23.15
N ALA A 64 6.43 -16.34 22.97
CA ALA A 64 5.86 -15.56 24.07
C ALA A 64 4.75 -16.30 24.84
N VAL A 65 4.01 -17.22 24.20
CA VAL A 65 2.86 -17.93 24.80
C VAL A 65 3.16 -18.57 26.17
N PRO A 66 4.25 -19.35 26.36
CA PRO A 66 4.55 -19.93 27.68
C PRO A 66 4.78 -18.87 28.76
N PHE A 67 5.35 -17.72 28.40
CA PHE A 67 5.59 -16.61 29.33
C PHE A 67 4.30 -15.88 29.68
N PHE A 68 3.38 -15.74 28.71
CA PHE A 68 2.07 -15.15 28.96
C PHE A 68 1.22 -16.05 29.85
N TRP A 69 1.33 -17.38 29.70
CA TRP A 69 0.65 -18.34 30.58
C TRP A 69 1.13 -18.25 32.04
N ILE A 70 2.43 -17.98 32.26
CA ILE A 70 3.02 -17.92 33.60
C ILE A 70 2.88 -16.52 34.24
N PHE A 71 3.12 -15.45 33.48
CA PHE A 71 3.25 -14.08 34.00
C PHE A 71 2.13 -13.13 33.54
N GLY A 72 1.21 -13.60 32.69
CA GLY A 72 0.17 -12.78 32.05
C GLY A 72 0.69 -12.00 30.82
N PRO A 73 -0.22 -11.54 29.94
CA PRO A 73 0.14 -10.79 28.72
C PRO A 73 0.57 -9.37 29.06
N THR A 74 1.87 -9.17 29.28
CA THR A 74 2.47 -7.89 29.68
C THR A 74 3.70 -7.57 28.84
N PRO A 75 4.08 -6.27 28.70
CA PRO A 75 5.35 -5.87 28.08
C PRO A 75 6.57 -6.61 28.64
N PHE A 76 6.59 -6.82 29.96
CA PHE A 76 7.61 -7.59 30.64
C PHE A 76 7.70 -9.03 30.13
N SER A 77 6.57 -9.75 30.10
CA SER A 77 6.54 -11.15 29.67
C SER A 77 6.93 -11.32 28.18
N LEU A 78 6.56 -10.35 27.33
CA LEU A 78 6.90 -10.34 25.91
C LEU A 78 8.41 -10.22 25.73
N ASN A 79 9.03 -9.20 26.32
CA ASN A 79 10.47 -8.97 26.19
C ASN A 79 11.31 -10.00 26.95
N LEU A 80 10.77 -10.59 28.03
CA LEU A 80 11.41 -11.71 28.74
C LEU A 80 11.57 -12.92 27.82
N SER A 81 10.58 -13.21 26.96
CA SER A 81 10.67 -14.32 26.00
C SER A 81 11.88 -14.15 25.06
N ILE A 82 12.07 -12.94 24.52
CA ILE A 82 13.19 -12.59 23.63
C ILE A 82 14.52 -12.63 24.39
N ALA A 83 14.56 -12.10 25.61
CA ALA A 83 15.74 -12.14 26.46
C ALA A 83 16.20 -13.59 26.71
N VAL A 84 15.26 -14.53 26.96
CA VAL A 84 15.57 -15.96 27.12
C VAL A 84 16.06 -16.58 25.81
N GLN A 85 15.43 -16.27 24.68
CA GLN A 85 15.90 -16.74 23.37
C GLN A 85 17.33 -16.29 23.09
N SER A 86 17.69 -15.05 23.44
CA SER A 86 19.04 -14.55 23.22
C SER A 86 20.13 -15.29 24.00
N ILE A 87 19.79 -15.98 25.09
CA ILE A 87 20.72 -16.87 25.79
C ILE A 87 21.08 -18.07 24.92
N ILE A 88 20.13 -18.58 24.14
CA ILE A 88 20.38 -19.65 23.14
C ILE A 88 21.40 -19.15 22.12
N PHE A 89 21.28 -17.90 21.66
CA PHE A 89 22.24 -17.30 20.73
C PHE A 89 23.65 -17.20 21.33
N ILE A 90 23.80 -16.77 22.59
CA ILE A 90 25.10 -16.75 23.31
C ILE A 90 25.72 -18.16 23.38
N VAL A 91 24.90 -19.19 23.61
CA VAL A 91 25.36 -20.57 23.67
C VAL A 91 25.75 -21.09 22.29
N LEU A 92 24.99 -20.77 21.25
CA LEU A 92 25.28 -21.17 19.87
C LEU A 92 26.56 -20.53 19.33
N ILE A 93 26.77 -19.23 19.59
CA ILE A 93 27.99 -18.55 19.17
C ILE A 93 29.23 -19.12 19.89
N TYR A 94 29.10 -19.53 21.16
CA TYR A 94 30.14 -20.29 21.86
C TYR A 94 30.50 -21.57 21.11
N PHE A 95 29.50 -22.37 20.72
CA PHE A 95 29.74 -23.64 20.03
C PHE A 95 30.33 -23.44 18.63
N LEU A 96 29.89 -22.40 17.90
CA LEU A 96 30.47 -22.03 16.62
C LEU A 96 31.94 -21.60 16.77
N GLY A 97 32.23 -20.69 17.70
CA GLY A 97 33.59 -20.24 17.99
C GLY A 97 34.50 -21.36 18.50
N ARG A 98 33.97 -22.26 19.34
CA ARG A 98 34.70 -23.45 19.80
C ARG A 98 35.05 -24.38 18.64
N ARG A 99 34.15 -24.55 17.68
CA ARG A 99 34.38 -25.39 16.50
C ARG A 99 35.44 -24.79 15.57
N MET A 100 35.50 -23.47 15.48
CA MET A 100 36.41 -22.75 14.57
C MET A 100 37.80 -22.52 15.15
N GLY A 101 37.91 -22.20 16.44
CA GLY A 101 39.17 -21.77 17.06
C GLY A 101 39.41 -22.28 18.48
N GLY A 102 38.61 -23.25 18.95
CA GLY A 102 38.74 -23.87 20.27
C GLY A 102 38.03 -23.11 21.38
N SER A 103 38.02 -23.68 22.58
CA SER A 103 37.18 -23.23 23.70
C SER A 103 37.40 -21.76 24.11
N ARG A 104 38.62 -21.22 23.95
CA ARG A 104 38.90 -19.82 24.28
C ARG A 104 38.23 -18.85 23.30
N ILE A 105 38.26 -19.15 22.01
CA ILE A 105 37.55 -18.36 20.99
C ILE A 105 36.05 -18.41 21.24
N GLY A 106 35.50 -19.59 21.54
CA GLY A 106 34.10 -19.73 21.91
C GLY A 106 33.72 -18.87 23.13
N LEU A 107 34.54 -18.87 24.20
CA LEU A 107 34.26 -18.05 25.38
C LEU A 107 34.34 -16.54 25.09
N LEU A 108 35.34 -16.09 24.32
CA LEU A 108 35.46 -14.68 23.94
C LEU A 108 34.29 -14.22 23.06
N ALA A 109 33.87 -15.05 22.10
CA ALA A 109 32.72 -14.74 21.26
C ALA A 109 31.41 -14.69 22.06
N ALA A 110 31.22 -15.64 22.99
CA ALA A 110 30.08 -15.63 23.89
C ALA A 110 30.07 -14.40 24.81
N LEU A 111 31.23 -13.98 25.31
CA LEU A 111 31.37 -12.78 26.13
C LEU A 111 31.03 -11.50 25.33
N TYR A 112 31.49 -11.41 24.08
CA TYR A 112 31.08 -10.34 23.17
C TYR A 112 29.57 -10.33 22.98
N THR A 113 28.94 -11.47 22.73
CA THR A 113 27.48 -11.53 22.54
C THR A 113 26.68 -11.27 23.82
N ALA A 114 27.25 -11.59 24.99
CA ALA A 114 26.63 -11.33 26.29
C ALA A 114 26.66 -9.85 26.67
N ALA A 115 27.80 -9.18 26.47
CA ALA A 115 28.08 -7.80 26.91
C ALA A 115 28.55 -6.89 25.75
N GLY A 116 27.95 -7.10 24.59
CA GLY A 116 28.34 -6.45 23.34
C GLY A 116 27.71 -5.07 23.14
N PRO A 117 27.76 -4.55 21.91
CA PRO A 117 27.16 -3.28 21.55
C PRO A 117 25.67 -3.19 21.90
N ILE A 118 25.22 -1.99 22.28
CA ILE A 118 23.81 -1.70 22.57
C ILE A 118 22.88 -2.11 21.42
N TYR A 119 23.34 -1.93 20.16
CA TYR A 119 22.58 -2.32 18.99
C TYR A 119 22.25 -3.82 18.98
N LEU A 120 23.18 -4.69 19.40
CA LEU A 120 22.90 -6.13 19.58
C LEU A 120 21.93 -6.35 20.75
N MET A 121 22.10 -5.62 21.84
CA MET A 121 21.31 -5.78 23.06
C MET A 121 19.83 -5.48 22.81
N GLU A 122 19.51 -4.40 22.11
CA GLU A 122 18.12 -4.07 21.72
C GLU A 122 17.45 -5.22 20.95
N HIS A 123 18.15 -5.80 19.97
CA HIS A 123 17.65 -6.92 19.16
C HIS A 123 17.70 -8.29 19.88
N CYS A 124 18.22 -8.31 21.11
CA CYS A 124 18.25 -9.49 21.99
C CYS A 124 17.22 -9.41 23.13
N VAL A 125 16.48 -8.30 23.27
CA VAL A 125 15.52 -8.11 24.38
C VAL A 125 14.17 -7.59 23.91
N LEU A 126 14.11 -6.76 22.86
CA LEU A 126 12.88 -6.19 22.36
C LEU A 126 12.27 -7.10 21.28
N ALA A 127 10.96 -7.35 21.35
CA ALA A 127 10.22 -8.10 20.33
C ALA A 127 10.16 -7.28 19.03
N ARG A 128 10.95 -7.62 18.02
CA ARG A 128 11.21 -6.75 16.86
C ARG A 128 11.05 -7.47 15.51
N GLY A 129 10.39 -8.62 15.45
CA GLY A 129 10.10 -9.30 14.18
C GLY A 129 11.15 -10.32 13.77
N ALA A 130 11.29 -11.34 14.60
CA ALA A 130 12.06 -12.56 14.37
C ALA A 130 13.56 -12.37 14.17
N TYR A 131 14.14 -11.24 14.64
CA TYR A 131 15.57 -10.98 14.50
C TYR A 131 16.42 -11.93 15.32
N ILE A 132 16.01 -12.25 16.55
CA ILE A 132 16.78 -13.16 17.39
C ILE A 132 16.70 -14.60 16.88
N GLU A 133 15.53 -15.03 16.39
CA GLU A 133 15.30 -16.31 15.73
C GLU A 133 16.16 -16.42 14.47
N THR A 134 16.23 -15.35 13.68
CA THR A 134 17.12 -15.27 12.50
C THR A 134 18.58 -15.44 12.89
N LEU A 135 19.04 -14.82 13.98
CA LEU A 135 20.40 -15.00 14.50
C LEU A 135 20.65 -16.42 14.99
N ILE A 136 19.70 -17.02 15.71
CA ILE A 136 19.78 -18.39 16.22
C ILE A 136 19.86 -19.39 15.07
N LEU A 137 18.90 -19.34 14.14
CA LEU A 137 18.81 -20.26 13.00
C LEU A 137 19.93 -20.02 11.99
N GLY A 138 20.27 -18.76 11.73
CA GLY A 138 21.41 -18.39 10.90
C GLY A 138 22.71 -18.95 11.47
N THR A 139 22.98 -18.74 12.75
CA THR A 139 24.19 -19.26 13.42
C THR A 139 24.21 -20.79 13.45
N LEU A 140 23.05 -21.42 13.69
CA LEU A 140 22.91 -22.86 13.65
C LEU A 140 23.15 -23.41 12.23
N SER A 141 22.68 -22.74 11.19
CA SER A 141 22.94 -23.13 9.79
C SER A 141 24.43 -23.07 9.47
N LEU A 142 25.13 -22.01 9.89
CA LEU A 142 26.59 -21.89 9.77
C LEU A 142 27.32 -22.99 10.55
N TRP A 143 26.86 -23.31 11.76
CA TRP A 143 27.42 -24.41 12.57
C TRP A 143 27.24 -25.77 11.90
N MET A 144 26.04 -26.04 11.38
CA MET A 144 25.71 -27.27 10.65
C MET A 144 26.49 -27.39 9.34
N ALA A 145 26.58 -26.31 8.56
CA ALA A 145 27.41 -26.24 7.36
C ALA A 145 28.87 -26.55 7.69
N HIS A 146 29.43 -25.88 8.71
CA HIS A 146 30.79 -26.15 9.15
C HIS A 146 30.97 -27.61 9.62
N ARG A 147 29.96 -28.22 10.26
CA ARG A 147 29.97 -29.64 10.64
C ARG A 147 30.00 -30.59 9.44
N ILE A 148 29.26 -30.29 8.38
CA ILE A 148 29.22 -31.08 7.15
C ILE A 148 30.57 -30.99 6.42
N PHE A 149 31.09 -29.77 6.23
CA PHE A 149 32.33 -29.56 5.48
C PHE A 149 33.57 -30.01 6.26
N TYR A 150 33.58 -29.83 7.59
CA TYR A 150 34.72 -30.11 8.46
C TYR A 150 34.33 -31.03 9.64
N PRO A 151 34.02 -32.32 9.41
CA PRO A 151 33.61 -33.25 10.46
C PRO A 151 34.77 -33.58 11.42
N TYR A 152 34.45 -33.91 12.69
CA TYR A 152 35.47 -34.32 13.67
C TYR A 152 35.97 -35.75 13.41
N LYS A 153 35.07 -36.66 13.01
CA LYS A 153 35.42 -38.04 12.61
C LYS A 153 34.94 -38.36 11.19
N LYS A 154 35.68 -39.21 10.47
CA LYS A 154 35.26 -39.78 9.19
C LYS A 154 34.00 -40.63 9.45
N GLY A 155 32.83 -40.21 8.96
CA GLY A 155 31.54 -40.88 9.22
C GLY A 155 30.49 -39.99 9.93
N ASP A 156 30.88 -38.87 10.54
CA ASP A 156 29.96 -37.92 11.20
C ASP A 156 28.97 -37.20 10.24
N ARG A 157 29.07 -37.46 8.93
CA ARG A 157 28.29 -36.83 7.85
C ARG A 157 27.05 -37.66 7.51
N GLY A 158 26.24 -37.97 8.52
CA GLY A 158 24.96 -38.66 8.34
C GLY A 158 23.93 -37.78 7.64
N TRP A 159 22.93 -38.40 7.02
CA TRP A 159 21.80 -37.73 6.39
C TRP A 159 21.10 -36.73 7.33
N ILE A 160 21.09 -37.01 8.64
CA ILE A 160 20.53 -36.13 9.69
C ILE A 160 21.18 -34.74 9.65
N SER A 161 22.48 -34.62 9.42
CA SER A 161 23.12 -33.29 9.40
C SER A 161 22.70 -32.46 8.20
N TYR A 162 22.51 -33.12 7.04
CA TYR A 162 21.98 -32.50 5.83
C TYR A 162 20.51 -32.11 6.02
N PHE A 163 19.71 -33.02 6.60
CA PHE A 163 18.31 -32.77 6.92
C PHE A 163 18.11 -31.58 7.86
N VAL A 164 18.84 -31.55 8.99
CA VAL A 164 18.76 -30.46 9.97
C VAL A 164 19.24 -29.14 9.37
N LEU A 165 20.27 -29.14 8.52
CA LEU A 165 20.67 -27.91 7.81
C LEU A 165 19.52 -27.39 6.93
N GLY A 166 18.91 -28.27 6.13
CA GLY A 166 17.73 -27.93 5.33
C GLY A 166 16.61 -27.36 6.20
N LEU A 167 16.24 -28.09 7.25
CA LEU A 167 15.17 -27.72 8.18
C LEU A 167 15.38 -26.34 8.80
N VAL A 168 16.59 -26.06 9.29
CA VAL A 168 16.94 -24.76 9.89
C VAL A 168 16.87 -23.63 8.87
N CYS A 169 17.35 -23.86 7.65
CA CYS A 169 17.23 -22.87 6.57
C CYS A 169 15.76 -22.63 6.15
N GLY A 170 14.95 -23.69 6.13
CA GLY A 170 13.52 -23.61 5.80
C GLY A 170 12.71 -22.87 6.88
N ILE A 171 12.93 -23.21 8.16
CA ILE A 171 12.30 -22.49 9.29
C ILE A 171 12.77 -21.04 9.29
N GLY A 172 14.06 -20.79 9.00
CA GLY A 172 14.57 -19.43 8.92
C GLY A 172 13.93 -18.63 7.79
N LEU A 173 13.63 -19.25 6.63
CA LEU A 173 12.90 -18.59 5.54
C LEU A 173 11.48 -18.22 5.99
N TRP A 174 10.81 -19.14 6.68
CA TRP A 174 9.49 -18.88 7.22
C TRP A 174 9.50 -17.71 8.21
N PHE A 175 10.48 -17.64 9.13
CA PHE A 175 10.56 -16.54 10.09
C PHE A 175 10.88 -15.18 9.48
N HIS A 176 11.90 -15.10 8.63
CA HIS A 176 12.29 -13.84 8.01
C HIS A 176 13.20 -14.05 6.80
N PHE A 177 12.98 -13.28 5.73
CA PHE A 177 13.90 -13.23 4.58
C PHE A 177 15.36 -12.83 4.89
N LEU A 178 15.66 -12.28 6.07
CA LEU A 178 17.05 -12.02 6.50
C LEU A 178 17.88 -13.30 6.61
N ILE A 179 17.25 -14.48 6.68
CA ILE A 179 17.97 -15.75 6.62
C ILE A 179 18.80 -15.90 5.33
N ILE A 180 18.47 -15.18 4.25
CA ILE A 180 19.21 -15.27 2.98
C ILE A 180 20.69 -14.94 3.16
N PHE A 181 21.01 -14.03 4.09
CA PHE A 181 22.36 -13.68 4.46
C PHE A 181 23.17 -14.85 5.03
N PHE A 182 22.51 -15.90 5.52
CA PHE A 182 23.12 -17.15 5.99
C PHE A 182 23.07 -18.27 4.96
N ILE A 183 21.95 -18.37 4.22
CA ILE A 183 21.74 -19.40 3.20
C ILE A 183 22.70 -19.19 2.03
N ALA A 184 22.84 -17.96 1.51
CA ALA A 184 23.66 -17.69 0.34
C ALA A 184 25.15 -18.04 0.56
N PRO A 185 25.81 -17.63 1.68
CA PRO A 185 27.15 -18.11 1.99
C PRO A 185 27.22 -19.62 2.17
N THR A 186 26.27 -20.22 2.86
CA THR A 186 26.22 -21.68 3.03
C THR A 186 26.16 -22.40 1.68
N GLY A 187 25.33 -21.92 0.75
CA GLY A 187 25.21 -22.41 -0.62
C GLY A 187 26.49 -22.24 -1.43
N LEU A 188 27.17 -21.09 -1.31
CA LEU A 188 28.46 -20.86 -1.96
C LEU A 188 29.49 -21.93 -1.60
N PHE A 189 29.53 -22.41 -0.35
CA PHE A 189 30.44 -23.51 0.01
C PHE A 189 30.08 -24.86 -0.64
N PHE A 190 28.80 -25.14 -0.86
CA PHE A 190 28.39 -26.30 -1.65
C PHE A 190 28.84 -26.17 -3.11
N LEU A 191 28.77 -24.96 -3.68
CA LEU A 191 29.26 -24.67 -5.04
C LEU A 191 30.79 -24.78 -5.15
N LEU A 192 31.54 -24.30 -4.14
CA LEU A 192 33.00 -24.42 -4.07
C LEU A 192 33.47 -25.87 -3.85
N LYS A 193 32.59 -26.75 -3.37
CA LYS A 193 32.84 -28.20 -3.21
C LYS A 193 31.71 -29.02 -3.86
N PRO A 194 31.56 -28.97 -5.20
CA PRO A 194 30.36 -29.44 -5.90
C PRO A 194 30.09 -30.94 -5.71
N ARG A 195 31.13 -31.74 -5.43
CA ARG A 195 31.00 -33.15 -5.04
C ARG A 195 30.11 -33.39 -3.81
N THR A 196 29.82 -32.36 -3.02
CA THR A 196 28.88 -32.44 -1.89
C THR A 196 27.43 -32.17 -2.30
N LEU A 197 27.21 -31.42 -3.37
CA LEU A 197 25.90 -31.11 -3.96
C LEU A 197 25.32 -32.33 -4.70
N PHE A 198 26.14 -33.04 -5.46
CA PHE A 198 25.72 -34.22 -6.24
C PHE A 198 25.61 -35.53 -5.44
N ARG A 199 25.64 -35.48 -4.10
CA ARG A 199 25.45 -36.67 -3.27
C ARG A 199 23.96 -36.91 -3.05
N LYS A 200 23.54 -38.18 -3.02
CA LYS A 200 22.17 -38.56 -2.59
C LYS A 200 21.78 -37.96 -1.23
N THR A 201 22.76 -37.70 -0.36
CA THR A 201 22.52 -37.07 0.94
C THR A 201 22.04 -35.61 0.85
N PHE A 202 22.28 -34.92 -0.27
CA PHE A 202 21.84 -33.54 -0.47
C PHE A 202 20.31 -33.44 -0.61
N LEU A 203 19.64 -34.50 -1.07
CA LEU A 203 18.17 -34.58 -1.09
C LEU A 203 17.56 -34.34 0.30
N TRP A 204 18.27 -34.70 1.37
CA TRP A 204 17.83 -34.41 2.74
C TRP A 204 17.86 -32.92 3.07
N VAL A 205 18.76 -32.11 2.50
CA VAL A 205 18.72 -30.65 2.64
C VAL A 205 17.46 -30.11 1.99
N VAL A 206 17.14 -30.58 0.77
CA VAL A 206 15.95 -30.16 0.05
C VAL A 206 14.69 -30.54 0.83
N LEU A 207 14.58 -31.80 1.27
CA LEU A 207 13.44 -32.28 2.06
C LEU A 207 13.31 -31.50 3.38
N GLY A 208 14.40 -31.31 4.10
CA GLY A 208 14.40 -30.53 5.34
C GLY A 208 13.97 -29.10 5.09
N PHE A 209 14.45 -28.46 4.02
CA PHE A 209 14.11 -27.09 3.67
C PHE A 209 12.62 -26.91 3.41
N PHE A 210 12.02 -27.76 2.56
CA PHE A 210 10.58 -27.67 2.28
C PHE A 210 9.73 -28.04 3.50
N LEU A 211 10.18 -28.98 4.33
CA LEU A 211 9.48 -29.27 5.59
C LEU A 211 9.54 -28.09 6.56
N GLY A 212 10.70 -27.44 6.68
CA GLY A 212 10.89 -26.30 7.58
C GLY A 212 10.18 -25.03 7.11
N SER A 213 10.07 -24.83 5.80
CA SER A 213 9.36 -23.71 5.18
C SER A 213 7.90 -24.03 4.85
N ALA A 214 7.38 -25.18 5.25
CA ALA A 214 6.00 -25.58 4.93
C ALA A 214 4.95 -24.52 5.32
N PRO A 215 5.00 -23.89 6.50
CA PRO A 215 4.04 -22.83 6.85
C PRO A 215 4.06 -21.63 5.90
N PHE A 216 5.24 -21.24 5.41
CA PHE A 216 5.40 -20.16 4.43
C PHE A 216 4.71 -20.52 3.12
N TRP A 217 4.91 -21.75 2.63
CA TRP A 217 4.29 -22.20 1.39
C TRP A 217 2.78 -22.33 1.50
N VAL A 218 2.27 -22.92 2.59
CA VAL A 218 0.83 -23.04 2.85
C VAL A 218 0.17 -21.66 2.81
N HIS A 219 0.69 -20.68 3.54
CA HIS A 219 0.15 -19.32 3.53
C HIS A 219 0.17 -18.70 2.12
N ASN A 220 1.29 -18.82 1.39
CA ASN A 220 1.41 -18.22 0.06
C ASN A 220 0.51 -18.86 -1.00
N PHE A 221 0.20 -20.16 -0.89
CA PHE A 221 -0.78 -20.79 -1.78
C PHE A 221 -2.19 -20.23 -1.57
N ASP A 222 -2.55 -19.90 -0.34
CA ASP A 222 -3.86 -19.34 0.00
C ASP A 222 -3.95 -17.83 -0.29
N HIS A 223 -2.81 -17.11 -0.33
CA HIS A 223 -2.75 -15.65 -0.44
C HIS A 223 -2.06 -15.17 -1.73
N HIS A 224 -2.23 -15.90 -2.84
CA HIS A 224 -1.72 -15.52 -4.17
C HIS A 224 -0.22 -15.14 -4.22
N PHE A 225 0.60 -15.81 -3.40
CA PHE A 225 2.03 -15.55 -3.27
C PHE A 225 2.39 -14.11 -2.84
N GLU A 226 1.55 -13.46 -2.03
CA GLU A 226 1.73 -12.08 -1.54
C GLU A 226 3.14 -11.83 -0.97
N SER A 227 3.70 -12.77 -0.20
CA SER A 227 5.05 -12.66 0.36
C SER A 227 6.13 -12.50 -0.70
N LEU A 228 5.99 -13.23 -1.82
CA LEU A 228 6.92 -13.18 -2.94
C LEU A 228 6.69 -11.93 -3.78
N VAL A 229 5.43 -11.53 -3.99
CA VAL A 229 5.08 -10.27 -4.66
C VAL A 229 5.70 -9.09 -3.90
N TYR A 230 5.62 -9.11 -2.56
CA TYR A 230 6.27 -8.11 -1.70
C TYR A 230 7.80 -8.12 -1.85
N LEU A 231 8.43 -9.30 -1.81
CA LEU A 231 9.88 -9.44 -1.94
C LEU A 231 10.42 -8.95 -3.29
N PHE A 232 9.71 -9.25 -4.38
CA PHE A 232 10.12 -8.89 -5.75
C PHE A 232 9.56 -7.55 -6.22
N ARG A 233 8.90 -6.79 -5.34
CA ARG A 233 8.53 -5.41 -5.63
C ARG A 233 9.81 -4.58 -5.73
N HIS A 234 10.17 -4.24 -6.96
CA HIS A 234 11.32 -3.39 -7.27
C HIS A 234 10.90 -1.94 -7.06
N GLU A 235 11.45 -1.29 -6.04
CA GLU A 235 11.63 0.16 -6.09
C GLU A 235 12.99 0.44 -6.77
N GLU A 236 13.08 1.49 -7.59
CA GLU A 236 14.31 1.77 -8.32
C GLU A 236 15.48 2.00 -7.36
N LYS A 237 16.62 1.35 -7.64
CA LYS A 237 17.88 1.60 -6.94
C LYS A 237 18.42 2.96 -7.38
N HIS A 238 18.45 3.95 -6.50
CA HIS A 238 19.02 5.27 -6.76
C HIS A 238 20.50 5.40 -6.36
N HIS A 239 21.09 4.40 -5.70
CA HIS A 239 22.49 4.39 -5.27
C HIS A 239 23.39 3.44 -6.07
N THR A 240 24.64 3.86 -6.23
CA THR A 240 25.74 3.06 -6.78
C THR A 240 26.33 2.11 -5.74
N LEU A 241 26.99 1.03 -6.18
CA LEU A 241 27.71 0.09 -5.30
C LEU A 241 28.74 0.79 -4.39
N TRP A 242 29.35 1.88 -4.86
CA TRP A 242 30.28 2.65 -4.03
C TRP A 242 29.58 3.40 -2.89
N GLN A 243 28.38 3.92 -3.13
CA GLN A 243 27.60 4.62 -2.11
C GLN A 243 27.11 3.67 -1.02
N GLY A 244 26.65 2.46 -1.38
CA GLY A 244 26.23 1.45 -0.41
C GLY A 244 27.41 0.92 0.41
N PHE A 245 28.54 0.62 -0.24
CA PHE A 245 29.79 0.29 0.46
C PHE A 245 30.23 1.40 1.41
N LYS A 246 30.26 2.67 0.96
CA LYS A 246 30.62 3.81 1.81
C LYS A 246 29.71 3.88 3.03
N PHE A 247 28.39 3.77 2.85
CA PHE A 247 27.42 3.78 3.94
C PHE A 247 27.66 2.66 4.97
N CYS A 248 27.96 1.44 4.50
CA CYS A 248 28.27 0.32 5.38
C CYS A 248 29.43 0.61 6.33
N PHE A 249 30.47 1.34 5.88
CA PHE A 249 31.66 1.60 6.70
C PHE A 249 31.61 2.95 7.44
N THR A 250 30.91 3.97 6.93
CA THR A 250 30.82 5.28 7.59
C THR A 250 29.69 5.38 8.59
N THR A 251 28.63 4.58 8.42
CA THR A 251 27.39 4.70 9.21
C THR A 251 26.95 3.35 9.75
N GLY A 252 26.79 2.32 8.90
CA GLY A 252 26.29 1.00 9.30
C GLY A 252 27.13 0.33 10.39
N LEU A 253 28.39 0.00 10.08
CA LEU A 253 29.31 -0.65 11.01
C LEU A 253 29.52 0.14 12.31
N PRO A 254 29.75 1.47 12.29
CA PRO A 254 29.86 2.26 13.50
C PRO A 254 28.64 2.17 14.43
N ILE A 255 27.41 2.09 13.90
CA ILE A 255 26.21 1.87 14.71
C ILE A 255 26.19 0.45 15.28
N VAL A 256 26.44 -0.56 14.43
CA VAL A 256 26.42 -1.98 14.81
C VAL A 256 27.40 -2.30 15.93
N VAL A 257 28.59 -1.68 15.91
CA VAL A 257 29.59 -1.86 16.97
C VAL A 257 29.44 -0.88 18.14
N GLY A 258 28.39 -0.07 18.17
CA GLY A 258 28.04 0.80 19.31
C GLY A 258 28.87 2.08 19.44
N ILE A 259 29.44 2.57 18.34
CA ILE A 259 30.24 3.81 18.30
C ILE A 259 29.38 5.02 18.00
N LEU A 260 28.40 4.86 17.11
CA LEU A 260 27.35 5.84 16.85
C LEU A 260 26.04 5.37 17.46
N LYS A 261 25.26 6.31 17.98
CA LYS A 261 23.90 6.05 18.48
C LYS A 261 22.98 5.61 17.34
N ASN A 262 22.12 4.65 17.62
CA ASN A 262 21.11 4.22 16.66
C ASN A 262 19.94 5.21 16.53
N SER A 263 19.75 6.15 17.45
CA SER A 263 18.69 7.15 17.33
C SER A 263 19.05 8.26 16.33
N ASP A 264 20.20 8.91 16.53
CA ASP A 264 20.56 10.17 15.86
C ASP A 264 21.90 10.13 15.11
N GLN A 265 22.57 8.97 15.06
CA GLN A 265 23.89 8.77 14.43
C GLN A 265 25.02 9.61 15.05
N THR A 266 24.81 10.18 16.23
CA THR A 266 25.85 10.94 16.94
C THR A 266 26.80 9.99 17.68
N PRO A 267 28.08 10.36 17.83
CA PRO A 267 29.00 9.60 18.67
C PRO A 267 28.62 9.72 20.16
N TYR A 268 28.75 8.64 20.94
CA TYR A 268 28.51 8.68 22.39
C TYR A 268 29.40 9.69 23.12
N PHE A 269 30.65 9.86 22.65
CA PHE A 269 31.57 10.87 23.16
C PHE A 269 32.64 11.21 22.11
N LYS A 270 33.27 12.38 22.27
CA LYS A 270 34.31 12.84 21.35
C LYS A 270 35.48 11.85 21.31
N GLY A 271 35.87 11.42 20.11
CA GLY A 271 36.96 10.47 19.92
C GLY A 271 36.58 8.98 19.99
N VAL A 272 35.31 8.64 20.23
CA VAL A 272 34.82 7.24 20.26
C VAL A 272 35.12 6.48 18.96
N SER A 273 35.22 7.17 17.82
CA SER A 273 35.59 6.57 16.53
C SER A 273 36.96 5.89 16.54
N LEU A 274 37.86 6.22 17.47
CA LEU A 274 39.13 5.51 17.65
C LEU A 274 38.93 4.03 18.03
N PHE A 275 37.78 3.68 18.63
CA PHE A 275 37.42 2.29 18.92
C PHE A 275 37.10 1.48 17.65
N LEU A 276 36.98 2.08 16.46
CA LEU A 276 36.94 1.35 15.19
C LEU A 276 38.29 0.75 14.81
N ILE A 277 39.40 1.38 15.21
CA ILE A 277 40.75 0.99 14.80
C ILE A 277 41.05 -0.47 15.18
N PRO A 278 40.78 -0.94 16.43
CA PRO A 278 40.92 -2.35 16.78
C PRO A 278 40.11 -3.29 15.89
N TYR A 279 38.86 -2.95 15.53
CA TYR A 279 38.03 -3.78 14.66
C TYR A 279 38.64 -3.90 13.25
N PHE A 280 39.14 -2.81 12.67
CA PHE A 280 39.83 -2.84 11.38
C PHE A 280 41.13 -3.65 11.45
N ILE A 281 41.93 -3.47 12.51
CA ILE A 281 43.15 -4.26 12.72
C ILE A 281 42.81 -5.75 12.84
N PHE A 282 41.77 -6.11 13.59
CA PHE A 282 41.34 -7.49 13.76
C PHE A 282 40.84 -8.09 12.44
N LEU A 283 40.09 -7.31 11.64
CA LEU A 283 39.66 -7.72 10.31
C LEU A 283 40.84 -7.98 9.38
N ILE A 284 41.81 -7.05 9.31
CA ILE A 284 43.03 -7.19 8.48
C ILE A 284 43.82 -8.42 8.92
N GLN A 285 44.00 -8.61 10.23
CA GLN A 285 44.68 -9.80 10.77
C GLN A 285 43.94 -11.08 10.41
N PHE A 286 42.60 -11.08 10.48
CA PHE A 286 41.79 -12.24 10.18
C PHE A 286 41.84 -12.60 8.69
N ILE A 287 41.80 -11.59 7.81
CA ILE A 287 42.02 -11.75 6.36
C ILE A 287 43.41 -12.35 6.12
N TYR A 288 44.45 -11.75 6.68
CA TYR A 288 45.83 -12.22 6.53
C TYR A 288 46.00 -13.68 6.99
N GLN A 289 45.47 -14.04 8.17
CA GLN A 289 45.52 -15.41 8.69
C GLN A 289 44.77 -16.41 7.80
N SER A 290 43.63 -16.00 7.24
CA SER A 290 42.81 -16.89 6.42
C SER A 290 43.39 -17.08 5.02
N VAL A 291 43.93 -16.01 4.42
CA VAL A 291 44.64 -16.05 3.14
C VAL A 291 45.92 -16.89 3.30
N SER A 292 46.78 -16.58 4.27
CA SER A 292 48.01 -17.35 4.51
C SER A 292 47.75 -18.83 4.79
N SER A 293 46.70 -19.17 5.55
CA SER A 293 46.29 -20.56 5.77
C SER A 293 45.81 -21.25 4.48
N PHE A 294 45.09 -20.52 3.61
CA PHE A 294 44.61 -21.05 2.33
C PHE A 294 45.77 -21.36 1.38
N TRP A 295 46.71 -20.42 1.22
CA TRP A 295 47.88 -20.60 0.34
C TRP A 295 48.88 -21.62 0.90
N GLY A 296 49.08 -21.66 2.23
CA GLY A 296 50.04 -22.55 2.86
C GLY A 296 49.59 -24.01 3.00
N GLN A 297 48.31 -24.25 3.34
CA GLN A 297 47.81 -25.60 3.61
C GLN A 297 46.85 -26.15 2.54
N LYS A 298 46.50 -25.34 1.52
CA LYS A 298 45.45 -25.64 0.52
C LYS A 298 44.14 -26.16 1.16
N LYS A 299 43.85 -25.72 2.37
CA LYS A 299 42.65 -26.09 3.14
C LYS A 299 41.95 -24.83 3.60
N MET A 300 40.72 -24.65 3.15
CA MET A 300 39.80 -23.71 3.78
C MET A 300 39.59 -24.18 5.23
N ASN A 301 39.75 -23.27 6.19
CA ASN A 301 39.51 -23.53 7.61
C ASN A 301 38.21 -22.82 8.04
N GLY A 302 37.82 -22.96 9.30
CA GLY A 302 36.62 -22.28 9.83
C GLY A 302 36.69 -20.75 9.78
N ALA A 303 37.89 -20.15 9.74
CA ALA A 303 38.07 -18.71 9.64
C ALA A 303 37.81 -18.19 8.21
N THR A 304 38.27 -18.92 7.18
CA THR A 304 37.92 -18.64 5.78
C THR A 304 36.41 -18.67 5.56
N PHE A 305 35.70 -19.54 6.29
CA PHE A 305 34.24 -19.67 6.19
C PHE A 305 33.51 -18.39 6.64
N ILE A 306 33.92 -17.82 7.78
CA ILE A 306 33.34 -16.58 8.32
C ILE A 306 33.72 -15.35 7.50
N LEU A 307 34.92 -15.30 6.90
CA LEU A 307 35.28 -14.21 6.00
C LEU A 307 34.45 -14.19 4.74
N ALA A 308 34.24 -15.35 4.11
CA ALA A 308 33.39 -15.42 2.92
C ALA A 308 31.94 -15.06 3.26
N PHE A 309 31.43 -15.46 4.43
CA PHE A 309 30.16 -14.95 4.96
C PHE A 309 30.18 -13.42 5.07
N PHE A 310 31.18 -12.83 5.73
CA PHE A 310 31.27 -11.39 5.96
C PHE A 310 31.31 -10.58 4.66
N PHE A 311 32.08 -11.00 3.65
CA PHE A 311 32.16 -10.27 2.38
C PHE A 311 30.95 -10.50 1.48
N LEU A 312 30.44 -11.73 1.41
CA LEU A 312 29.22 -12.00 0.64
C LEU A 312 28.03 -11.27 1.25
N TYR A 313 28.00 -11.16 2.58
CA TYR A 313 27.03 -10.35 3.30
C TYR A 313 27.09 -8.87 2.88
N LEU A 314 28.28 -8.26 2.89
CA LEU A 314 28.45 -6.86 2.46
C LEU A 314 27.99 -6.66 1.02
N PHE A 315 28.27 -7.63 0.15
CA PHE A 315 27.80 -7.60 -1.24
C PHE A 315 26.28 -7.70 -1.34
N ILE A 316 25.64 -8.64 -0.63
CA ILE A 316 24.17 -8.77 -0.65
C ILE A 316 23.51 -7.50 -0.10
N ILE A 317 24.03 -6.93 0.99
CA ILE A 317 23.52 -5.68 1.55
C ILE A 317 23.58 -4.55 0.53
N ASP A 318 24.73 -4.38 -0.14
CA ASP A 318 24.94 -3.35 -1.17
C ASP A 318 24.00 -3.49 -2.38
N GLU A 319 23.51 -4.70 -2.65
CA GLU A 319 22.50 -4.95 -3.66
C GLU A 319 21.06 -4.78 -3.17
N THR A 320 20.84 -4.55 -1.87
CA THR A 320 19.49 -4.29 -1.36
C THR A 320 19.07 -2.84 -1.56
N GLN A 321 17.86 -2.65 -2.09
CA GLN A 321 17.19 -1.35 -2.19
C GLN A 321 17.03 -0.63 -0.83
N TYR A 322 16.99 -1.39 0.26
CA TYR A 322 16.67 -0.88 1.60
C TYR A 322 17.81 -0.15 2.33
N LEU A 323 19.02 -0.12 1.76
CA LEU A 323 20.12 0.73 2.23
C LEU A 323 19.75 2.22 2.17
N GLU A 324 19.01 2.64 1.13
CA GLU A 324 18.61 4.03 0.90
C GLU A 324 17.60 4.53 1.93
N MET A 325 16.72 3.64 2.40
CA MET A 325 15.74 3.93 3.44
C MET A 325 16.37 4.05 4.85
N ASN A 326 17.70 4.02 4.97
CA ASN A 326 18.43 4.07 6.25
C ASN A 326 17.99 2.97 7.25
N THR A 327 17.47 1.85 6.73
CA THR A 327 16.91 0.79 7.56
C THR A 327 18.02 -0.11 8.10
N ARG A 328 18.56 0.24 9.26
CA ARG A 328 19.76 -0.40 9.82
C ARG A 328 19.55 -1.86 10.24
N ARG A 329 18.30 -2.30 10.41
CA ARG A 329 17.92 -3.69 10.76
C ARG A 329 18.55 -4.78 9.89
N TYR A 330 18.86 -4.47 8.63
CA TYR A 330 19.57 -5.39 7.75
C TYR A 330 20.97 -5.73 8.24
N PHE A 331 21.54 -4.95 9.16
CA PHE A 331 22.85 -5.22 9.76
C PHE A 331 22.87 -6.33 10.82
N VAL A 332 21.70 -6.78 11.30
CA VAL A 332 21.58 -7.77 12.39
C VAL A 332 22.36 -9.07 12.10
N PRO A 333 22.29 -9.71 10.91
CA PRO A 333 23.01 -10.95 10.64
C PRO A 333 24.53 -10.88 10.82
N MET A 334 25.14 -9.68 10.81
CA MET A 334 26.58 -9.51 11.09
C MET A 334 27.00 -10.06 12.44
N PHE A 335 26.10 -10.13 13.42
CA PHE A 335 26.41 -10.63 14.74
C PHE A 335 26.69 -12.14 14.81
N ALA A 336 26.51 -12.88 13.72
CA ALA A 336 27.04 -14.24 13.63
C ALA A 336 28.56 -14.28 13.30
N ALA A 337 29.12 -13.19 12.76
CA ALA A 337 30.52 -13.08 12.36
C ALA A 337 31.34 -12.13 13.25
N LEU A 338 30.79 -10.97 13.62
CA LEU A 338 31.50 -9.94 14.41
C LEU A 338 32.06 -10.45 15.75
N PRO A 339 31.31 -11.21 16.58
CA PRO A 339 31.83 -11.75 17.84
C PRO A 339 33.03 -12.69 17.61
N LEU A 340 33.01 -13.44 16.51
CA LEU A 340 34.09 -14.36 16.14
C LEU A 340 35.32 -13.58 15.66
N LEU A 341 35.14 -12.61 14.77
CA LEU A 341 36.21 -11.73 14.29
C LEU A 341 36.94 -11.07 15.46
N TRP A 342 36.17 -10.50 16.38
CA TRP A 342 36.71 -9.87 17.59
C TRP A 342 37.42 -10.88 18.50
N ALA A 343 36.83 -12.06 18.73
CA ALA A 343 37.43 -13.12 19.54
C ALA A 343 38.78 -13.61 18.98
N PHE A 344 38.90 -13.78 17.67
CA PHE A 344 40.16 -14.14 17.00
C PHE A 344 41.21 -13.04 17.12
N GLY A 345 40.81 -11.77 16.96
CA GLY A 345 41.66 -10.61 17.19
C GLY A 345 42.23 -10.59 18.60
N ILE A 346 41.38 -10.54 19.62
CA ILE A 346 41.78 -10.53 21.05
C ILE A 346 42.67 -11.72 21.39
N ASN A 347 42.32 -12.93 20.94
CA ASN A 347 43.13 -14.12 21.22
C ASN A 347 44.52 -14.05 20.58
N SER A 348 44.66 -13.41 19.42
CA SER A 348 45.98 -13.19 18.78
C SER A 348 46.87 -12.30 19.64
N PHE A 349 46.31 -11.28 20.28
CA PHE A 349 47.02 -10.44 21.25
C PHE A 349 47.31 -11.17 22.57
N ILE A 350 46.36 -11.92 23.12
CA ILE A 350 46.56 -12.73 24.34
C ILE A 350 47.73 -13.72 24.16
N LYS A 351 47.87 -14.31 22.96
CA LYS A 351 48.99 -15.21 22.63
C LYS A 351 50.34 -14.49 22.63
N LYS A 352 50.39 -13.21 22.23
CA LYS A 352 51.61 -12.40 22.23
C LYS A 352 51.92 -11.83 23.62
N SER A 353 50.92 -11.30 24.31
CA SER A 353 51.01 -10.74 25.66
C SER A 353 49.66 -10.88 26.37
N ARG A 354 49.65 -11.60 27.50
CA ARG A 354 48.46 -11.76 28.33
C ARG A 354 47.98 -10.42 28.91
N VAL A 355 48.92 -9.53 29.23
CA VAL A 355 48.62 -8.19 29.76
C VAL A 355 47.92 -7.35 28.70
N LEU A 356 48.49 -7.26 27.49
CA LEU A 356 47.91 -6.47 26.41
C LEU A 356 46.53 -7.00 25.99
N GLY A 357 46.40 -8.33 25.89
CA GLY A 357 45.10 -8.95 25.61
C GLY A 357 44.06 -8.70 26.71
N GLY A 358 44.49 -8.69 27.98
CA GLY A 358 43.64 -8.35 29.13
C GLY A 358 43.20 -6.88 29.11
N ILE A 359 44.10 -5.95 28.77
CA ILE A 359 43.79 -4.51 28.63
C ILE A 359 42.76 -4.30 27.50
N LEU A 360 42.97 -4.89 26.32
CA LEU A 360 42.03 -4.76 25.20
C LEU A 360 40.64 -5.34 25.54
N LEU A 361 40.61 -6.48 26.24
CA LEU A 361 39.38 -7.08 26.72
C LEU A 361 38.68 -6.18 27.76
N GLY A 362 39.43 -5.65 28.73
CA GLY A 362 38.90 -4.73 29.74
C GLY A 362 38.35 -3.44 29.12
N ALA A 363 39.09 -2.85 28.18
CA ALA A 363 38.66 -1.65 27.46
C ALA A 363 37.36 -1.89 26.68
N PHE A 364 37.23 -3.04 26.01
CA PHE A 364 35.99 -3.45 25.35
C PHE A 364 34.81 -3.55 26.33
N MET A 365 35.00 -4.24 27.46
CA MET A 365 33.94 -4.42 28.46
C MET A 365 33.52 -3.08 29.06
N VAL A 366 34.47 -2.22 29.44
CA VAL A 366 34.20 -0.89 30.00
C VAL A 366 33.45 -0.04 28.97
N PHE A 367 33.90 -0.04 27.71
CA PHE A 367 33.25 0.71 26.64
C PHE A 367 31.78 0.31 26.45
N HIS A 368 31.49 -0.99 26.29
CA HIS A 368 30.12 -1.44 26.03
C HIS A 368 29.20 -1.37 27.24
N LEU A 369 29.72 -1.60 28.45
CA LEU A 369 28.95 -1.38 29.67
C LEU A 369 28.65 0.12 29.87
N TYR A 370 29.56 1.00 29.46
CA TYR A 370 29.32 2.45 29.50
C TYR A 370 28.28 2.88 28.47
N THR A 371 28.33 2.40 27.22
CA THR A 371 27.28 2.70 26.23
C THR A 371 25.93 2.13 26.65
N LEU A 372 25.91 0.94 27.26
CA LEU A 372 24.70 0.36 27.84
C LEU A 372 24.12 1.23 28.96
N TYR A 373 24.97 1.73 29.86
CA TYR A 373 24.55 2.64 30.92
C TYR A 373 23.92 3.93 30.36
N LEU A 374 24.46 4.46 29.25
CA LEU A 374 23.97 5.68 28.62
C LEU A 374 22.65 5.52 27.85
N ASP A 375 22.29 4.32 27.42
CA ASP A 375 21.06 4.08 26.63
C ASP A 375 19.98 3.31 27.38
N ALA A 376 20.31 2.58 28.45
CA ALA A 376 19.30 1.85 29.21
C ALA A 376 18.50 2.81 30.10
N ASP A 377 17.24 3.06 29.74
CA ASP A 377 16.32 3.99 30.39
C ASP A 377 16.28 3.90 31.92
N VAL A 378 16.48 2.70 32.48
CA VAL A 378 16.45 2.46 33.93
C VAL A 378 17.49 3.27 34.72
N PHE A 379 18.61 3.66 34.08
CA PHE A 379 19.66 4.47 34.73
C PHE A 379 19.40 5.98 34.65
N HIS A 380 18.32 6.39 33.98
CA HIS A 380 17.96 7.76 33.69
C HIS A 380 16.62 8.12 34.35
N PRO A 381 16.63 8.82 35.49
CA PRO A 381 15.40 9.17 36.23
C PRO A 381 14.34 9.88 35.38
N GLU A 382 14.78 10.69 34.42
CA GLU A 382 13.94 11.40 33.46
C GLU A 382 13.11 10.43 32.59
N TYR A 383 13.72 9.41 32.00
CA TYR A 383 13.02 8.44 31.14
C TYR A 383 12.10 7.54 31.95
N LYS A 384 12.55 7.13 33.15
CA LYS A 384 11.71 6.38 34.09
C LYS A 384 10.45 7.17 34.47
N THR A 385 10.58 8.47 34.75
CA THR A 385 9.45 9.34 35.10
C THR A 385 8.47 9.47 33.93
N VAL A 386 8.98 9.60 32.69
CA VAL A 386 8.14 9.61 31.48
C VAL A 386 7.35 8.29 31.36
N TYR A 387 8.02 7.15 31.47
CA TYR A 387 7.39 5.83 31.41
C TYR A 387 6.30 5.64 32.47
N GLU A 388 6.55 6.03 33.71
CA GLU A 388 5.56 5.95 34.80
C GLU A 388 4.35 6.86 34.56
N ASN A 389 4.58 8.07 34.02
CA ASN A 389 3.51 8.99 33.65
C ASN A 389 2.66 8.46 32.50
N GLU A 390 3.27 7.90 31.46
CA GLU A 390 2.52 7.28 30.34
C GLU A 390 1.62 6.16 30.84
N LYS A 391 2.16 5.24 31.65
CA LYS A 391 1.39 4.15 32.24
C LYS A 391 0.22 4.65 33.08
N LYS A 392 0.43 5.73 33.84
CA LYS A 392 -0.64 6.37 34.63
C LYS A 392 -1.73 6.95 33.74
N ASN A 393 -1.35 7.64 32.66
CA ASN A 393 -2.30 8.25 31.73
C ASN A 393 -3.10 7.19 30.95
N GLU A 394 -2.45 6.13 30.46
CA GLU A 394 -3.11 5.00 29.80
C GLU A 394 -4.09 4.28 30.72
N ARG A 395 -3.70 4.09 32.00
CA ARG A 395 -4.60 3.51 33.00
C ARG A 395 -5.83 4.39 33.24
N ALA A 396 -5.64 5.71 33.39
CA ALA A 396 -6.75 6.65 33.56
C ALA A 396 -7.69 6.64 32.33
N LEU A 397 -7.12 6.54 31.12
CA LEU A 397 -7.89 6.38 29.89
C LEU A 397 -8.74 5.10 29.93
N PHE A 398 -8.15 3.95 30.24
CA PHE A 398 -8.89 2.68 30.28
C PHE A 398 -9.99 2.69 31.35
N GLU A 399 -9.71 3.19 32.56
CA GLU A 399 -10.71 3.31 33.63
C GLU A 399 -11.89 4.22 33.21
N TYR A 400 -11.62 5.31 32.49
CA TYR A 400 -12.68 6.18 31.96
C TYR A 400 -13.51 5.49 30.87
N LEU A 401 -12.85 4.87 29.88
CA LEU A 401 -13.52 4.21 28.76
C LEU A 401 -14.39 3.03 29.23
N GLU A 402 -13.89 2.22 30.16
CA GLU A 402 -14.66 1.13 30.79
C GLU A 402 -15.89 1.69 31.55
N LYS A 403 -15.72 2.76 32.33
CA LYS A 403 -16.82 3.40 33.07
C LYS A 403 -17.92 3.95 32.14
N LYS A 404 -17.55 4.47 30.98
CA LYS A 404 -18.48 5.00 29.97
C LYS A 404 -18.99 3.92 28.99
N ASN A 405 -18.53 2.68 29.13
CA ASN A 405 -18.81 1.57 28.21
C ASN A 405 -18.43 1.88 26.75
N LEU A 406 -17.37 2.66 26.54
CA LEU A 406 -16.82 2.97 25.22
C LEU A 406 -15.76 1.92 24.86
N ARG A 407 -16.14 0.96 24.01
CA ARG A 407 -15.30 -0.22 23.71
C ARG A 407 -14.66 -0.21 22.34
N HIS A 408 -15.14 0.61 21.41
CA HIS A 408 -14.63 0.65 20.05
C HIS A 408 -14.26 2.09 19.70
N LEU A 409 -12.99 2.33 19.41
CA LEU A 409 -12.47 3.67 19.15
C LEU A 409 -11.69 3.73 17.85
N TYR A 410 -11.94 4.80 17.10
CA TYR A 410 -11.01 5.24 16.07
C TYR A 410 -9.80 5.91 16.71
N TYR A 411 -8.62 5.66 16.12
CA TYR A 411 -7.39 6.31 16.54
C TYR A 411 -6.45 6.54 15.35
N GLN A 412 -5.85 7.73 15.21
CA GLN A 412 -5.00 8.06 14.04
C GLN A 412 -3.51 7.76 14.24
N ASN A 413 -3.01 7.72 15.47
CA ASN A 413 -1.56 7.57 15.68
C ASN A 413 -1.15 6.10 15.66
N TYR A 414 -0.45 5.72 14.58
CA TYR A 414 0.07 4.38 14.38
C TYR A 414 0.78 3.81 15.62
N TRP A 415 1.66 4.60 16.25
CA TRP A 415 2.57 4.14 17.30
C TRP A 415 1.88 3.79 18.62
N LEU A 416 0.63 4.20 18.83
CA LEU A 416 -0.08 3.96 20.09
C LEU A 416 -1.28 2.99 19.98
N GLY A 417 -1.95 2.82 18.83
CA GLY A 417 -3.18 2.00 18.78
C GLY A 417 -2.99 0.50 19.12
N PHE A 418 -2.07 -0.20 18.46
CA PHE A 418 -1.81 -1.62 18.80
C PHE A 418 -1.24 -1.78 20.20
N ARG A 419 -0.44 -0.82 20.67
CA ARG A 419 0.03 -0.75 22.07
C ARG A 419 -1.15 -0.67 23.04
N LEU A 420 -2.14 0.20 22.79
CA LEU A 420 -3.33 0.32 23.64
C LEU A 420 -4.21 -0.94 23.59
N ASN A 421 -4.37 -1.58 22.43
CA ASN A 421 -5.04 -2.88 22.31
C ASN A 421 -4.34 -3.93 23.19
N PHE A 422 -3.02 -4.01 23.12
CA PHE A 422 -2.25 -4.97 23.92
C PHE A 422 -2.38 -4.67 25.42
N PHE A 423 -2.29 -3.41 25.82
CA PHE A 423 -2.33 -3.01 27.23
C PHE A 423 -3.72 -3.13 27.85
N SER A 424 -4.78 -2.88 27.07
CA SER A 424 -6.17 -3.15 27.47
C SER A 424 -6.52 -4.64 27.42
N GLN A 425 -5.62 -5.48 26.87
CA GLN A 425 -5.86 -6.89 26.57
C GLN A 425 -7.12 -7.08 25.71
N GLU A 426 -7.32 -6.17 24.76
CA GLU A 426 -8.44 -6.15 23.80
C GLU A 426 -9.83 -6.00 24.45
N LYS A 427 -9.91 -5.59 25.72
CA LYS A 427 -11.19 -5.19 26.33
C LYS A 427 -11.77 -3.95 25.64
N ILE A 428 -10.88 -3.12 25.12
CA ILE A 428 -11.17 -1.92 24.34
C ILE A 428 -10.42 -2.07 23.02
N VAL A 429 -11.15 -1.96 21.92
CA VAL A 429 -10.63 -2.06 20.55
C VAL A 429 -10.35 -0.66 20.03
N PHE A 430 -9.09 -0.39 19.75
CA PHE A 430 -8.60 0.77 19.04
C PHE A 430 -8.27 0.34 17.61
N SER A 431 -9.00 0.84 16.62
CA SER A 431 -8.74 0.53 15.20
C SER A 431 -8.20 1.74 14.46
N GLN A 432 -7.33 1.47 13.49
CA GLN A 432 -6.64 2.46 12.67
C GLN A 432 -6.92 2.18 11.19
N GLU A 433 -7.95 2.79 10.60
CA GLU A 433 -8.40 2.38 9.26
C GLU A 433 -7.34 2.44 8.15
N GLN A 434 -6.39 3.38 8.24
CA GLN A 434 -5.35 3.57 7.21
C GLN A 434 -4.19 2.59 7.31
N CYS A 435 -4.04 1.87 8.41
CA CYS A 435 -2.90 0.98 8.66
C CYS A 435 -3.25 -0.21 9.55
N GLU A 436 -4.52 -0.64 9.53
CA GLU A 436 -5.01 -1.78 10.29
C GLU A 436 -4.27 -3.05 9.86
N ARG A 437 -3.75 -3.78 10.85
CA ARG A 437 -3.01 -5.03 10.65
C ARG A 437 -3.88 -6.23 10.97
N TYR A 438 -4.91 -6.04 11.79
CA TYR A 438 -5.84 -7.07 12.21
C TYR A 438 -7.27 -6.66 11.89
N THR A 439 -7.75 -7.09 10.71
CA THR A 439 -9.07 -6.75 10.16
C THR A 439 -10.25 -6.91 11.13
N PRO A 440 -10.29 -7.91 12.04
CA PRO A 440 -11.40 -8.03 12.98
C PRO A 440 -11.61 -6.80 13.89
N TYR A 441 -10.56 -6.02 14.20
CA TYR A 441 -10.72 -4.77 14.96
C TYR A 441 -11.51 -3.72 14.18
N GLN A 442 -11.17 -3.51 12.91
CA GLN A 442 -11.91 -2.61 12.04
C GLN A 442 -13.36 -3.10 11.88
N LYS A 443 -13.58 -4.40 11.61
CA LYS A 443 -14.94 -4.96 11.47
C LYS A 443 -15.79 -4.78 12.73
N ALA A 444 -15.21 -4.94 13.92
CA ALA A 444 -15.90 -4.72 15.19
C ALA A 444 -16.23 -3.24 15.41
N LEU A 445 -15.30 -2.33 15.10
CA LEU A 445 -15.54 -0.89 15.19
C LEU A 445 -16.61 -0.41 14.21
N GLU A 446 -16.63 -0.96 13.00
CA GLU A 446 -17.63 -0.64 11.99
C GLU A 446 -19.04 -1.04 12.37
N ALA A 447 -19.20 -2.18 13.05
CA ALA A 447 -20.48 -2.69 13.50
C ALA A 447 -20.97 -2.01 14.80
N SER A 448 -20.07 -1.33 15.52
CA SER A 448 -20.38 -0.69 16.80
C SER A 448 -21.35 0.49 16.64
N ASP A 449 -22.46 0.46 17.38
CA ASP A 449 -23.45 1.56 17.41
C ASP A 449 -22.90 2.83 18.04
N HIS A 450 -22.02 2.68 19.04
CA HIS A 450 -21.48 3.78 19.84
C HIS A 450 -19.95 3.78 19.82
N PRO A 451 -19.31 4.18 18.70
CA PRO A 451 -17.87 4.35 18.71
C PRO A 451 -17.48 5.54 19.59
N ALA A 452 -16.19 5.67 19.83
CA ALA A 452 -15.59 6.95 20.11
C ALA A 452 -14.44 7.24 19.15
N TRP A 453 -13.98 8.47 19.19
CA TRP A 453 -12.78 8.93 18.52
C TRP A 453 -11.79 9.35 19.60
N LEU A 454 -10.60 8.79 19.57
CA LEU A 454 -9.52 9.13 20.50
C LEU A 454 -8.47 9.98 19.78
N GLU A 455 -8.10 11.08 20.42
CA GLU A 455 -7.04 11.98 19.97
C GLU A 455 -6.03 12.19 21.11
N ARG A 456 -4.76 12.40 20.78
CA ARG A 456 -3.71 12.78 21.75
C ARG A 456 -3.11 14.11 21.31
N GLY A 457 -3.30 15.18 22.09
CA GLY A 457 -2.92 16.54 21.70
C GLY A 457 -4.04 17.32 20.99
N ASN A 458 -3.76 18.55 20.55
CA ASN A 458 -4.78 19.52 20.15
C ASN A 458 -4.76 19.75 18.62
N HIS A 459 -5.15 18.75 17.83
CA HIS A 459 -5.24 18.84 16.36
C HIS A 459 -6.65 19.18 15.86
N GLY A 460 -7.65 19.21 16.76
CA GLY A 460 -8.92 19.88 16.50
C GLY A 460 -9.86 19.05 15.64
N PHE A 461 -10.65 18.20 16.29
CA PHE A 461 -11.79 17.48 15.72
C PHE A 461 -12.99 18.38 15.35
N ASP A 462 -12.73 19.62 14.88
CA ASP A 462 -13.78 20.59 14.55
C ASP A 462 -14.50 20.25 13.22
N THR A 463 -13.98 19.30 12.44
CA THR A 463 -14.60 18.81 11.20
C THR A 463 -15.99 18.20 11.40
N LEU A 464 -16.36 17.74 12.61
CA LEU A 464 -17.71 17.22 12.81
C LEU A 464 -18.81 18.27 12.81
N LYS A 465 -18.50 19.51 13.20
CA LYS A 465 -19.46 20.63 13.09
C LYS A 465 -19.84 20.89 11.62
N VAL A 466 -18.96 20.49 10.71
CA VAL A 466 -18.98 20.78 9.28
C VAL A 466 -19.91 19.82 8.52
N ILE A 467 -19.94 18.55 8.91
CA ILE A 467 -20.88 17.57 8.36
C ILE A 467 -22.26 17.61 9.05
N GLY A 468 -22.53 18.70 9.78
CA GLY A 468 -23.79 19.00 10.46
C GLY A 468 -24.08 18.15 11.72
N GLY A 469 -23.09 17.42 12.23
CA GLY A 469 -23.23 16.52 13.38
C GLY A 469 -23.09 17.20 14.75
N SER A 470 -23.51 16.49 15.79
CA SER A 470 -23.15 16.82 17.19
C SER A 470 -22.43 15.66 17.87
N TYR A 471 -21.71 15.96 18.95
CA TYR A 471 -20.92 15.01 19.72
C TYR A 471 -20.75 15.48 21.16
N GLU A 472 -20.44 14.53 22.05
CA GLU A 472 -19.88 14.80 23.38
C GLU A 472 -18.36 14.72 23.35
N ARG A 473 -17.70 15.55 24.17
CA ARG A 473 -16.24 15.56 24.33
C ARG A 473 -15.89 15.45 25.81
N GLU A 474 -14.90 14.62 26.11
CA GLU A 474 -14.25 14.58 27.42
C GLU A 474 -12.73 14.53 27.29
N ASP A 475 -12.04 15.19 28.21
CA ASP A 475 -10.60 15.26 28.26
C ASP A 475 -10.05 14.38 29.41
N VAL A 476 -9.22 13.40 29.05
CA VAL A 476 -8.45 12.55 29.98
C VAL A 476 -6.98 12.74 29.66
N ASN A 477 -6.38 13.84 30.15
CA ASN A 477 -5.04 14.31 29.77
C ASN A 477 -4.01 13.16 29.61
N PRO A 478 -3.32 13.03 28.46
CA PRO A 478 -3.29 13.92 27.29
C PRO A 478 -4.29 13.57 26.18
N PHE A 479 -5.30 12.76 26.50
CA PHE A 479 -6.29 12.26 25.55
C PHE A 479 -7.53 13.14 25.49
N HIS A 480 -8.06 13.31 24.28
CA HIS A 480 -9.37 13.90 24.02
C HIS A 480 -10.25 12.82 23.41
N ILE A 481 -11.43 12.61 23.98
CA ILE A 481 -12.35 11.54 23.62
C ILE A 481 -13.62 12.20 23.10
N TYR A 482 -13.97 11.91 21.85
CA TYR A 482 -15.20 12.37 21.21
C TYR A 482 -16.14 11.18 21.00
N TYR A 483 -17.40 11.30 21.41
CA TYR A 483 -18.34 10.17 21.40
C TYR A 483 -19.78 10.67 21.31
N GLN A 484 -20.77 9.77 21.29
CA GLN A 484 -22.19 10.10 21.06
C GLN A 484 -22.40 10.96 19.81
N PHE A 485 -21.97 10.45 18.66
CA PHE A 485 -22.15 11.14 17.39
C PHE A 485 -23.62 11.09 16.96
N HIS A 486 -24.21 12.26 16.72
CA HIS A 486 -25.57 12.37 16.20
C HIS A 486 -25.56 13.08 14.86
N GLU A 487 -26.20 12.46 13.86
CA GLU A 487 -26.45 13.11 12.56
C GLU A 487 -27.49 14.23 12.69
N PRO A 488 -27.45 15.25 11.81
CA PRO A 488 -28.51 16.24 11.79
C PRO A 488 -29.86 15.59 11.43
N PRO A 489 -30.97 15.89 12.15
CA PRO A 489 -32.26 15.20 12.01
C PRO A 489 -33.05 15.69 10.77
N ARG A 490 -32.40 15.69 9.62
CA ARG A 490 -32.93 16.20 8.34
C ARG A 490 -33.12 15.05 7.35
N ALA A 491 -34.18 15.15 6.57
CA ALA A 491 -34.41 14.29 5.42
C ALA A 491 -33.97 15.03 4.16
N TYR A 492 -33.39 14.29 3.23
CA TYR A 492 -32.87 14.82 1.98
C TYR A 492 -33.44 14.03 0.81
N CYS A 493 -33.63 14.69 -0.33
CA CYS A 493 -33.88 14.05 -1.61
C CYS A 493 -32.80 14.47 -2.58
N GLN A 494 -32.14 13.51 -3.20
CA GLN A 494 -31.17 13.78 -4.24
C GLN A 494 -31.85 14.46 -5.44
N ILE A 495 -31.21 15.49 -5.97
CA ILE A 495 -31.66 16.22 -7.15
C ILE A 495 -31.10 15.52 -8.39
N ASP A 496 -31.96 15.34 -9.39
CA ASP A 496 -31.57 14.82 -10.70
C ASP A 496 -30.57 15.77 -11.38
N PRO A 497 -29.41 15.30 -11.87
CA PRO A 497 -28.48 16.14 -12.61
C PRO A 497 -29.04 16.67 -13.94
N GLU A 498 -30.13 16.10 -14.48
CA GLU A 498 -30.72 16.56 -15.74
C GLU A 498 -31.12 18.05 -15.67
N GLY A 499 -30.57 18.84 -16.59
CA GLY A 499 -30.85 20.28 -16.69
C GLY A 499 -29.98 21.18 -15.80
N ILE A 500 -29.09 20.62 -14.97
CA ILE A 500 -28.07 21.39 -14.26
C ILE A 500 -26.99 21.83 -15.27
N ILE A 501 -26.54 23.07 -15.16
CA ILE A 501 -25.47 23.63 -15.99
C ILE A 501 -24.30 24.04 -15.11
N GLY A 502 -23.11 23.51 -15.38
CA GLY A 502 -21.90 23.79 -14.64
C GLY A 502 -21.06 24.94 -15.24
N GLN A 503 -20.30 25.61 -14.37
CA GLN A 503 -19.24 26.56 -14.73
C GLN A 503 -18.06 26.42 -13.79
N ALA A 504 -16.85 26.71 -14.25
CA ALA A 504 -15.66 26.67 -13.40
C ALA A 504 -14.69 27.81 -13.71
N SER A 505 -13.85 28.16 -12.73
CA SER A 505 -12.77 29.14 -12.90
C SER A 505 -11.70 28.68 -13.89
N CYS A 506 -11.58 27.37 -14.10
CA CYS A 506 -10.61 26.72 -14.99
C CYS A 506 -11.30 25.54 -15.69
N HIS A 507 -10.95 25.29 -16.96
CA HIS A 507 -11.48 24.15 -17.74
C HIS A 507 -13.01 24.01 -17.64
N SER A 508 -13.72 25.12 -17.82
CA SER A 508 -15.19 25.14 -17.68
C SER A 508 -15.88 24.33 -18.77
N GLU A 509 -15.22 24.05 -19.88
CA GLU A 509 -15.70 23.17 -20.94
C GLU A 509 -15.89 21.71 -20.50
N ASP A 510 -15.19 21.30 -19.44
CA ASP A 510 -15.18 19.92 -18.95
C ASP A 510 -16.04 19.73 -17.69
N ILE A 511 -16.66 20.80 -17.16
CA ILE A 511 -17.36 20.76 -15.87
C ILE A 511 -18.56 19.80 -15.88
N GLU A 512 -19.22 19.61 -17.03
CA GLU A 512 -20.36 18.70 -17.18
C GLU A 512 -19.99 17.23 -16.90
N LYS A 513 -18.69 16.88 -16.98
CA LYS A 513 -18.17 15.55 -16.64
C LYS A 513 -18.40 15.18 -15.17
N VAL A 514 -18.74 16.14 -14.29
CA VAL A 514 -19.03 15.85 -12.87
C VAL A 514 -20.49 15.45 -12.62
N LEU A 515 -21.32 15.46 -13.66
CA LEU A 515 -22.76 15.21 -13.59
C LEU A 515 -23.20 13.98 -14.40
N ASP A 516 -22.26 13.32 -15.09
CA ASP A 516 -22.55 12.27 -16.07
C ASP A 516 -22.66 10.85 -15.47
N ARG A 517 -22.37 10.70 -14.17
CA ARG A 517 -22.43 9.43 -13.43
C ARG A 517 -21.53 8.37 -14.04
N SER A 518 -20.35 8.77 -14.48
CA SER A 518 -19.36 7.91 -15.12
C SER A 518 -18.04 7.87 -14.36
N LEU A 519 -17.54 6.66 -14.17
CA LEU A 519 -16.26 6.41 -13.53
C LEU A 519 -15.09 6.89 -14.41
N GLY A 520 -15.24 6.95 -15.74
CA GLY A 520 -14.14 7.29 -16.67
C GLY A 520 -13.93 8.79 -16.88
N THR A 521 -14.75 9.62 -16.24
CA THR A 521 -14.83 11.06 -16.47
C THR A 521 -14.58 11.81 -15.16
N ALA A 522 -13.97 12.98 -15.28
CA ALA A 522 -13.73 13.89 -14.18
C ALA A 522 -13.46 15.29 -14.73
N TRP A 523 -13.78 16.31 -13.93
CA TRP A 523 -13.26 17.65 -14.12
C TRP A 523 -11.91 17.80 -13.41
N THR A 524 -10.99 18.54 -14.02
CA THR A 524 -9.69 18.89 -13.43
C THR A 524 -9.37 20.35 -13.70
N SER A 525 -8.76 21.03 -12.72
CA SER A 525 -8.28 22.41 -12.88
C SER A 525 -7.14 22.53 -13.88
N GLY A 526 -6.54 21.42 -14.34
CA GLY A 526 -5.44 21.38 -15.31
C GLY A 526 -4.16 22.09 -14.87
N SER A 527 -4.14 22.60 -13.64
CA SER A 527 -3.10 23.40 -13.02
C SER A 527 -3.09 23.13 -11.51
N PRO A 528 -1.95 23.31 -10.82
CA PRO A 528 -1.89 23.10 -9.37
C PRO A 528 -2.93 23.93 -8.60
N LYS A 529 -3.41 23.42 -7.47
CA LYS A 529 -4.41 24.10 -6.62
C LYS A 529 -3.93 25.49 -6.19
N THR A 530 -4.67 26.53 -6.56
CA THR A 530 -4.42 27.91 -6.10
C THR A 530 -5.63 28.49 -5.37
N PRO A 531 -5.43 29.20 -4.25
CA PRO A 531 -6.54 29.70 -3.45
C PRO A 531 -7.49 30.58 -4.27
N GLY A 532 -8.79 30.30 -4.16
CA GLY A 532 -9.85 31.03 -4.86
C GLY A 532 -10.34 30.39 -6.16
N MET A 533 -9.76 29.27 -6.60
CA MET A 533 -10.38 28.42 -7.63
C MET A 533 -11.81 28.04 -7.22
N TRP A 534 -12.72 28.01 -8.18
CA TRP A 534 -14.14 27.77 -7.91
C TRP A 534 -14.83 26.96 -9.00
N ILE A 535 -15.88 26.25 -8.60
CA ILE A 535 -16.88 25.65 -9.50
C ILE A 535 -18.28 26.13 -9.08
N GLN A 536 -19.18 26.20 -10.03
CA GLN A 536 -20.53 26.72 -9.86
C GLN A 536 -21.53 25.90 -10.67
N PHE A 537 -22.75 25.77 -10.15
CA PHE A 537 -23.84 25.09 -10.83
C PHE A 537 -25.09 25.97 -10.81
N ASP A 538 -25.74 26.11 -11.97
CA ASP A 538 -27.13 26.57 -12.11
C ASP A 538 -28.03 25.32 -12.11
N LEU A 539 -28.89 25.20 -11.11
CA LEU A 539 -29.77 24.04 -10.94
C LEU A 539 -31.02 24.09 -11.83
N GLY A 540 -31.17 25.13 -12.66
CA GLY A 540 -32.31 25.34 -13.57
C GLY A 540 -33.58 25.83 -12.88
N GLN A 541 -33.79 25.47 -11.62
CA GLN A 541 -34.89 25.91 -10.77
C GLN A 541 -34.47 26.17 -9.33
N ILE A 542 -35.37 26.75 -8.53
CA ILE A 542 -35.12 27.04 -7.11
C ILE A 542 -35.43 25.80 -6.29
N TYR A 543 -34.44 25.32 -5.55
CA TYR A 543 -34.56 24.25 -4.55
C TYR A 543 -34.34 24.78 -3.13
N LYS A 544 -34.75 24.00 -2.14
CA LYS A 544 -34.34 24.21 -0.74
C LYS A 544 -33.09 23.38 -0.44
N LEU A 545 -31.92 23.84 -0.86
CA LEU A 545 -30.67 23.10 -0.73
C LEU A 545 -30.23 22.93 0.72
N GLY A 546 -29.66 21.77 1.05
CA GLY A 546 -29.09 21.52 2.38
C GLY A 546 -27.91 20.56 2.43
N MET A 547 -27.54 19.92 1.30
CA MET A 547 -26.37 19.04 1.26
C MET A 547 -25.74 18.97 -0.14
N LEU A 548 -24.42 18.84 -0.17
CA LEU A 548 -23.58 18.54 -1.33
C LEU A 548 -22.71 17.33 -1.00
N ARG A 549 -22.64 16.35 -1.91
CA ARG A 549 -21.60 15.32 -1.89
C ARG A 549 -20.71 15.44 -3.12
N LEU A 550 -19.39 15.40 -2.93
CA LEU A 550 -18.44 15.19 -4.02
C LEU A 550 -17.79 13.83 -3.85
N TRP A 551 -17.54 13.16 -4.97
CA TRP A 551 -16.93 11.84 -5.00
C TRP A 551 -15.73 11.81 -5.93
N ASN A 552 -14.63 11.19 -5.47
CA ASN A 552 -13.41 10.98 -6.23
C ASN A 552 -12.91 9.54 -6.07
N LYS A 553 -12.32 8.98 -7.15
CA LYS A 553 -11.57 7.71 -7.05
C LYS A 553 -10.42 7.85 -6.07
N GLY A 554 -10.23 6.84 -5.22
CA GLY A 554 -9.22 6.84 -4.16
C GLY A 554 -7.78 7.04 -4.59
N GLN A 555 -7.41 6.58 -5.79
CA GLN A 555 -6.07 6.76 -6.33
C GLN A 555 -5.68 8.23 -6.55
N TYR A 556 -6.66 9.14 -6.61
CA TYR A 556 -6.45 10.58 -6.80
C TYR A 556 -6.69 11.39 -5.52
N PHE A 557 -6.47 10.79 -4.34
CA PHE A 557 -6.66 11.48 -3.06
C PHE A 557 -5.78 12.73 -2.89
N HIS A 558 -4.67 12.85 -3.63
CA HIS A 558 -3.83 14.05 -3.66
C HIS A 558 -4.45 15.22 -4.45
N ASN A 559 -5.40 14.94 -5.34
CA ASN A 559 -6.04 15.92 -6.22
C ASN A 559 -7.33 16.51 -5.64
N ILE A 560 -7.77 16.05 -4.47
CA ILE A 560 -8.97 16.58 -3.80
C ILE A 560 -8.67 17.97 -3.22
N ALA A 561 -9.72 18.77 -3.05
CA ALA A 561 -9.66 19.99 -2.26
C ALA A 561 -10.13 19.68 -0.83
N ARG A 562 -9.27 19.87 0.17
CA ARG A 562 -9.63 19.68 1.59
C ARG A 562 -10.11 20.96 2.24
N GLU A 563 -9.62 22.12 1.85
CA GLU A 563 -10.05 23.39 2.43
C GLU A 563 -11.02 24.12 1.50
N VAL A 564 -12.31 24.14 1.84
CA VAL A 564 -13.38 24.61 0.95
C VAL A 564 -14.43 25.48 1.64
N SER A 565 -15.18 26.26 0.86
CA SER A 565 -16.40 26.97 1.28
C SER A 565 -17.52 26.81 0.24
N LEU A 566 -18.78 26.92 0.67
CA LEU A 566 -19.95 26.92 -0.21
C LEU A 566 -20.78 28.19 -0.05
N GLU A 567 -21.23 28.71 -1.18
CA GLU A 567 -22.12 29.85 -1.28
C GLU A 567 -23.32 29.49 -2.16
N THR A 568 -24.49 30.04 -1.83
CA THR A 568 -25.71 29.87 -2.62
C THR A 568 -26.23 31.21 -3.12
N SER A 569 -27.01 31.18 -4.21
CA SER A 569 -27.65 32.37 -4.78
C SER A 569 -28.99 32.04 -5.43
N LEU A 570 -29.88 33.03 -5.46
CA LEU A 570 -31.14 32.96 -6.22
C LEU A 570 -31.01 33.46 -7.66
N ASP A 571 -30.06 34.37 -7.91
CA ASP A 571 -29.91 35.11 -9.17
C ASP A 571 -28.53 34.96 -9.83
N GLY A 572 -27.59 34.29 -9.17
CA GLY A 572 -26.21 34.08 -9.64
C GLY A 572 -25.30 35.29 -9.42
N VAL A 573 -25.83 36.40 -8.88
CA VAL A 573 -25.11 37.67 -8.67
C VAL A 573 -24.87 37.91 -7.19
N HIS A 574 -25.90 37.73 -6.35
CA HIS A 574 -25.82 37.93 -4.91
C HIS A 574 -25.62 36.59 -4.20
N TRP A 575 -24.47 36.43 -3.55
CA TRP A 575 -24.04 35.17 -2.95
C TRP A 575 -24.12 35.23 -1.42
N THR A 576 -24.68 34.17 -0.83
CA THR A 576 -24.74 33.97 0.61
C THR A 576 -23.93 32.75 0.98
N GLU A 577 -22.95 32.91 1.87
CA GLU A 577 -22.18 31.78 2.41
C GLU A 577 -23.10 30.89 3.24
N VAL A 578 -23.11 29.59 2.92
CA VAL A 578 -23.90 28.58 3.64
C VAL A 578 -23.01 27.54 4.33
N PHE A 579 -21.75 27.46 3.90
CA PHE A 579 -20.74 26.60 4.48
C PHE A 579 -19.42 27.38 4.51
N PRO A 580 -18.93 27.78 5.70
CA PRO A 580 -17.77 28.64 5.80
C PRO A 580 -16.50 27.94 5.33
N ARG A 581 -15.44 28.72 5.08
CA ARG A 581 -14.10 28.18 4.79
C ARG A 581 -13.69 27.19 5.88
N THR A 582 -13.53 25.93 5.47
CA THR A 582 -13.39 24.81 6.39
C THR A 582 -12.40 23.80 5.87
N LEU A 583 -11.52 23.33 6.75
CA LEU A 583 -10.68 22.16 6.51
C LEU A 583 -11.51 20.89 6.72
N THR A 584 -11.76 20.18 5.64
CA THR A 584 -12.52 18.93 5.59
C THR A 584 -11.59 17.74 5.82
N ASP A 585 -11.97 16.90 6.77
CA ASP A 585 -11.40 15.58 7.00
C ASP A 585 -12.24 14.53 6.26
N PHE A 586 -11.82 13.28 6.38
CA PHE A 586 -12.43 12.15 5.68
C PHE A 586 -13.68 11.60 6.38
N PHE A 587 -14.41 12.43 7.14
CA PHE A 587 -15.62 12.00 7.84
C PHE A 587 -16.85 12.09 6.96
N TYR A 588 -17.72 11.09 7.05
CA TYR A 588 -19.03 11.09 6.38
C TYR A 588 -20.04 10.26 7.18
N TRP A 589 -21.33 10.51 6.89
CA TRP A 589 -22.42 9.73 7.45
C TRP A 589 -22.78 8.57 6.52
N SER A 590 -22.91 7.38 7.11
CA SER A 590 -23.51 6.21 6.48
C SER A 590 -24.60 5.69 7.41
N GLY A 591 -25.86 5.78 7.00
CA GLY A 591 -26.94 5.54 7.94
C GLY A 591 -26.87 6.49 9.14
N PRO A 592 -27.23 6.03 10.35
CA PRO A 592 -27.18 6.84 11.58
C PRO A 592 -25.75 7.02 12.11
N ARG A 593 -24.73 6.60 11.36
CA ARG A 593 -23.41 6.28 11.89
C ARG A 593 -22.29 7.04 11.16
N LEU A 594 -21.40 7.65 11.95
CA LEU A 594 -20.24 8.40 11.48
C LEU A 594 -19.05 7.50 11.10
N TYR A 595 -18.60 7.52 9.85
CA TYR A 595 -17.38 6.82 9.45
C TYR A 595 -16.23 7.79 9.21
N TYR A 596 -15.01 7.34 9.52
CA TYR A 596 -13.78 8.02 9.14
C TYR A 596 -13.20 7.29 7.95
N TRP A 597 -12.70 8.02 6.96
CA TRP A 597 -12.01 7.48 5.80
C TRP A 597 -12.89 6.61 4.88
N GLU A 598 -12.75 6.80 3.58
CA GLU A 598 -13.20 5.83 2.59
C GLU A 598 -12.17 5.85 1.48
N PHE A 599 -11.91 4.68 0.87
CA PHE A 599 -10.97 4.59 -0.24
C PHE A 599 -11.29 5.63 -1.30
N ASN A 600 -12.55 5.72 -1.71
CA ASN A 600 -13.03 6.82 -2.53
C ASN A 600 -13.27 8.03 -1.64
N TYR A 601 -12.61 9.15 -1.92
CA TYR A 601 -12.85 10.36 -1.16
C TYR A 601 -14.28 10.84 -1.40
N ARG A 602 -15.05 10.97 -0.32
CA ARG A 602 -16.39 11.55 -0.28
C ARG A 602 -16.33 12.81 0.57
N LEU A 603 -16.38 13.98 -0.07
CA LEU A 603 -16.72 15.20 0.66
C LEU A 603 -18.23 15.16 0.91
N GLU A 604 -18.65 15.33 2.15
CA GLU A 604 -20.06 15.53 2.49
C GLU A 604 -20.22 16.84 3.27
N ALA A 605 -20.80 17.85 2.63
CA ALA A 605 -21.10 19.14 3.25
C ALA A 605 -22.59 19.23 3.53
N ARG A 606 -22.97 19.49 4.79
CA ARG A 606 -24.37 19.70 5.22
C ARG A 606 -24.51 21.08 5.83
N TRP A 607 -25.61 21.77 5.52
CA TRP A 607 -25.92 23.09 6.08
C TRP A 607 -27.43 23.24 6.31
N GLY A 608 -27.82 24.34 6.96
CA GLY A 608 -29.23 24.67 7.17
C GLY A 608 -29.96 24.94 5.84
N PRO A 609 -31.28 24.70 5.74
CA PRO A 609 -32.00 24.81 4.48
C PRO A 609 -31.90 26.22 3.87
N ALA A 610 -31.39 26.30 2.64
CA ALA A 610 -31.22 27.54 1.91
C ALA A 610 -31.99 27.49 0.58
N ARG A 611 -32.86 28.47 0.34
CA ARG A 611 -33.53 28.61 -0.97
C ARG A 611 -32.51 29.11 -1.98
N ALA A 612 -32.23 28.32 -3.01
CA ALA A 612 -31.17 28.61 -3.96
C ALA A 612 -31.47 27.99 -5.33
N ARG A 613 -31.05 28.70 -6.38
CA ARG A 613 -30.94 28.17 -7.75
C ARG A 613 -29.49 27.91 -8.14
N PHE A 614 -28.55 28.67 -7.57
CA PHE A 614 -27.13 28.54 -7.85
C PHE A 614 -26.37 28.09 -6.61
N LEU A 615 -25.37 27.24 -6.81
CA LEU A 615 -24.42 26.79 -5.80
C LEU A 615 -22.99 27.02 -6.30
N ARG A 616 -22.11 27.55 -5.47
CA ARG A 616 -20.69 27.75 -5.77
C ARG A 616 -19.84 27.15 -4.68
N LEU A 617 -18.83 26.38 -5.08
CA LEU A 617 -17.78 25.81 -4.23
C LEU A 617 -16.46 26.51 -4.53
N LYS A 618 -15.76 26.95 -3.48
CA LYS A 618 -14.41 27.53 -3.57
C LYS A 618 -13.43 26.68 -2.79
N GLN A 619 -12.20 26.59 -3.28
CA GLN A 619 -11.10 25.93 -2.58
C GLN A 619 -10.00 26.94 -2.21
N TYR A 620 -9.30 26.70 -1.10
CA TYR A 620 -8.33 27.63 -0.52
C TYR A 620 -6.92 27.07 -0.36
N GLU A 621 -6.68 25.83 -0.80
CA GLU A 621 -5.36 25.23 -0.73
C GLU A 621 -4.42 25.87 -1.75
N ASN A 622 -3.15 25.98 -1.34
CA ASN A 622 -2.05 26.45 -2.17
C ASN A 622 -1.02 25.32 -2.28
N GLU A 623 -1.02 24.62 -3.40
CA GLU A 623 -0.14 23.46 -3.63
C GLU A 623 0.57 23.57 -4.98
N ASN A 624 1.80 23.06 -5.06
CA ASN A 624 2.66 23.23 -6.24
C ASN A 624 2.63 22.05 -7.22
N LEU A 625 2.04 20.91 -6.84
CA LEU A 625 2.16 19.65 -7.59
C LEU A 625 0.84 19.16 -8.15
N ASN A 626 -0.20 19.10 -7.32
CA ASN A 626 -1.44 18.42 -7.66
C ASN A 626 -2.53 19.39 -8.11
N SER A 627 -3.20 19.09 -9.22
CA SER A 627 -4.40 19.80 -9.66
C SER A 627 -5.60 19.49 -8.76
N TRP A 628 -6.62 20.36 -8.80
CA TRP A 628 -7.93 20.06 -8.22
C TRP A 628 -8.71 19.16 -9.18
N MET A 629 -9.24 18.04 -8.70
CA MET A 629 -10.03 17.11 -9.50
C MET A 629 -11.32 16.74 -8.78
N ILE A 630 -12.41 16.55 -9.54
CA ILE A 630 -13.72 16.06 -9.06
C ILE A 630 -14.25 15.06 -10.08
N HIS A 631 -14.65 13.86 -9.64
CA HIS A 631 -15.28 12.89 -10.55
C HIS A 631 -16.79 13.09 -10.61
N GLU A 632 -17.47 13.16 -9.47
CA GLU A 632 -18.93 13.28 -9.44
C GLU A 632 -19.41 14.26 -8.36
N ALA A 633 -20.44 15.03 -8.69
CA ALA A 633 -21.15 15.91 -7.78
C ALA A 633 -22.61 15.51 -7.62
N TYR A 634 -23.09 15.50 -6.38
CA TYR A 634 -24.46 15.14 -5.99
C TYR A 634 -25.06 16.24 -5.13
N PHE A 635 -26.22 16.75 -5.54
CA PHE A 635 -26.94 17.83 -4.86
C PHE A 635 -28.19 17.29 -4.20
N TYR A 636 -28.56 17.88 -3.06
CA TYR A 636 -29.69 17.39 -2.28
C TYR A 636 -30.57 18.54 -1.81
N GLU A 637 -31.86 18.37 -2.05
CA GLU A 637 -32.91 19.18 -1.47
C GLU A 637 -33.22 18.70 -0.05
N ASP A 638 -33.36 19.65 0.87
CA ASP A 638 -33.82 19.43 2.23
C ASP A 638 -35.35 19.38 2.26
N VAL A 639 -35.88 18.19 2.49
CA VAL A 639 -37.33 17.92 2.50
C VAL A 639 -37.96 18.06 3.90
N GLY A 640 -37.21 18.55 4.89
CA GLY A 640 -37.67 18.80 6.24
C GLY A 640 -37.02 17.92 7.30
N GLU A 641 -37.72 17.73 8.41
CA GLU A 641 -37.27 16.85 9.49
C GLU A 641 -37.44 15.37 9.11
N ARG A 642 -36.52 14.53 9.56
CA ARG A 642 -36.62 13.09 9.34
C ARG A 642 -37.69 12.49 10.27
N LEU A 643 -38.85 12.21 9.70
CA LEU A 643 -40.02 11.65 10.41
C LEU A 643 -40.13 10.11 10.27
N SER A 644 -39.33 9.48 9.41
CA SER A 644 -39.38 8.03 9.16
C SER A 644 -38.78 7.22 10.32
N ARG A 645 -39.39 6.06 10.60
CA ARG A 645 -38.77 5.02 11.44
C ARG A 645 -37.46 4.54 10.78
N ASP A 646 -36.48 4.12 11.58
CA ASP A 646 -35.19 3.66 11.04
C ASP A 646 -35.36 2.45 10.08
N GLY A 647 -36.05 1.38 10.51
CA GLY A 647 -36.40 0.26 9.65
C GLY A 647 -35.26 -0.73 9.34
N GLN A 648 -34.11 -0.63 10.03
CA GLN A 648 -32.98 -1.54 9.88
C GLN A 648 -33.37 -3.02 10.10
N GLU A 649 -34.06 -3.35 11.18
CA GLU A 649 -34.44 -4.74 11.47
C GLU A 649 -35.41 -5.31 10.42
N ASP A 650 -36.32 -4.46 9.92
CA ASP A 650 -37.27 -4.86 8.88
C ASP A 650 -36.55 -5.20 7.57
N VAL A 651 -35.57 -4.38 7.14
CA VAL A 651 -34.80 -4.67 5.92
C VAL A 651 -33.87 -5.87 6.08
N LEU A 652 -33.26 -6.07 7.26
CA LEU A 652 -32.46 -7.26 7.55
C LEU A 652 -33.29 -8.54 7.47
N GLN A 653 -34.53 -8.51 8.00
CA GLN A 653 -35.47 -9.62 7.88
C GLN A 653 -35.88 -9.87 6.42
N ALA A 654 -36.14 -8.82 5.64
CA ALA A 654 -36.47 -8.94 4.23
C ALA A 654 -35.32 -9.57 3.41
N ILE A 655 -34.07 -9.18 3.68
CA ILE A 655 -32.87 -9.77 3.05
C ILE A 655 -32.80 -11.28 3.33
N HIS A 656 -33.11 -11.69 4.56
CA HIS A 656 -33.16 -13.10 4.95
C HIS A 656 -34.28 -13.84 4.23
N ASP A 657 -35.49 -13.30 4.24
CA ASP A 657 -36.69 -13.96 3.71
C ASP A 657 -36.65 -14.12 2.18
N LEU A 658 -36.06 -13.15 1.49
CA LEU A 658 -35.77 -13.22 0.06
C LEU A 658 -34.60 -14.15 -0.28
N GLY A 659 -33.84 -14.59 0.73
CA GLY A 659 -32.71 -15.51 0.55
C GLY A 659 -31.59 -14.93 -0.31
N LEU A 660 -31.35 -13.61 -0.20
CA LEU A 660 -30.29 -12.91 -0.90
C LEU A 660 -28.93 -13.42 -0.43
N THR A 661 -27.98 -13.59 -1.36
CA THR A 661 -26.63 -14.07 -1.06
C THR A 661 -25.58 -12.99 -1.21
N LYS A 662 -25.93 -11.87 -1.86
CA LYS A 662 -25.06 -10.71 -2.01
C LYS A 662 -25.88 -9.44 -1.92
N VAL A 663 -25.43 -8.49 -1.11
CA VAL A 663 -26.09 -7.20 -0.96
C VAL A 663 -25.08 -6.06 -1.09
N TYR A 664 -25.41 -5.13 -1.97
CA TYR A 664 -24.71 -3.86 -2.12
C TYR A 664 -25.39 -2.82 -1.24
N ALA A 665 -24.72 -2.37 -0.19
CA ALA A 665 -25.25 -1.34 0.69
C ALA A 665 -24.18 -0.31 1.06
N ASP A 666 -24.61 0.76 1.73
CA ASP A 666 -23.69 1.72 2.33
C ASP A 666 -22.99 1.12 3.57
N ARG A 667 -21.89 1.73 4.00
CA ARG A 667 -20.94 1.16 4.97
C ARG A 667 -21.58 0.66 6.27
N TRP A 668 -22.52 1.40 6.86
CA TRP A 668 -23.28 0.97 8.04
C TRP A 668 -24.09 -0.29 7.80
N MET A 669 -24.89 -0.29 6.74
CA MET A 669 -25.77 -1.41 6.43
C MET A 669 -24.95 -2.65 6.05
N ASN A 670 -23.80 -2.49 5.38
CA ASN A 670 -22.87 -3.60 5.15
C ASN A 670 -22.41 -4.24 6.47
N ALA A 671 -22.06 -3.43 7.47
CA ALA A 671 -21.64 -3.93 8.77
C ALA A 671 -22.78 -4.68 9.49
N LYS A 672 -24.02 -4.16 9.43
CA LYS A 672 -25.19 -4.78 10.04
C LYS A 672 -25.65 -6.05 9.35
N ILE A 673 -25.65 -6.10 8.01
CA ILE A 673 -25.92 -7.34 7.26
C ILE A 673 -24.90 -8.42 7.60
N ARG A 674 -23.61 -8.06 7.65
CA ARG A 674 -22.53 -8.99 7.99
C ARG A 674 -22.69 -9.55 9.40
N GLU A 675 -23.00 -8.71 10.37
CA GLU A 675 -23.27 -9.10 11.75
C GLU A 675 -24.49 -10.04 11.84
N ALA A 676 -25.64 -9.63 11.29
CA ALA A 676 -26.90 -10.37 11.35
C ALA A 676 -26.82 -11.75 10.67
N THR A 677 -26.02 -11.87 9.60
CA THR A 677 -25.93 -13.09 8.79
C THR A 677 -24.73 -13.97 9.15
N GLY A 678 -23.84 -13.50 10.04
CA GLY A 678 -22.55 -14.15 10.31
C GLY A 678 -21.66 -14.22 9.07
N GLY A 679 -21.76 -13.23 8.18
CA GLY A 679 -21.01 -13.15 6.91
C GLY A 679 -21.50 -14.10 5.81
N LYS A 680 -22.67 -14.73 5.95
CA LYS A 680 -23.25 -15.60 4.89
C LYS A 680 -23.73 -14.82 3.68
N VAL A 681 -24.16 -13.58 3.88
CA VAL A 681 -24.50 -12.65 2.80
C VAL A 681 -23.24 -11.85 2.47
N GLU A 682 -22.78 -11.94 1.24
CA GLU A 682 -21.63 -11.18 0.75
C GLU A 682 -21.99 -9.69 0.70
N THR A 683 -21.22 -8.86 1.42
CA THR A 683 -21.30 -7.40 1.34
C THR A 683 -19.97 -6.85 0.84
N ILE A 684 -19.92 -5.56 0.51
CA ILE A 684 -18.64 -4.92 0.19
C ILE A 684 -17.79 -4.87 1.47
N GLU A 685 -16.63 -5.52 1.41
CA GLU A 685 -15.65 -5.44 2.48
C GLU A 685 -15.08 -4.02 2.57
N PRO A 686 -14.87 -3.50 3.78
CA PRO A 686 -14.25 -2.21 3.95
C PRO A 686 -12.84 -2.21 3.39
N PHE A 687 -12.42 -1.05 2.90
CA PHE A 687 -11.06 -0.92 2.39
C PHE A 687 -10.08 -1.00 3.56
N ILE A 688 -9.23 -2.02 3.53
CA ILE A 688 -8.03 -2.10 4.37
C ILE A 688 -6.92 -1.59 3.46
N TYR A 689 -6.16 -0.58 3.88
CA TYR A 689 -4.98 -0.15 3.13
C TYR A 689 -4.01 -1.34 3.10
N PRO A 690 -3.88 -2.07 1.97
CA PRO A 690 -2.96 -3.17 1.96
C PRO A 690 -1.58 -2.53 1.82
N THR A 691 -0.63 -2.93 2.66
CA THR A 691 0.77 -2.53 2.54
C THR A 691 1.36 -2.87 1.16
N SER A 692 0.68 -3.73 0.39
CA SER A 692 0.86 -3.95 -1.04
C SER A 692 -0.36 -3.42 -1.83
N TYR A 693 -0.13 -2.54 -2.81
CA TYR A 693 -1.14 -2.09 -3.80
C TYR A 693 -1.81 -3.23 -4.62
N ALA A 694 -1.46 -4.50 -4.36
CA ALA A 694 -2.05 -5.68 -4.97
C ALA A 694 -3.30 -6.11 -4.20
N GLY A 695 -4.45 -5.45 -4.46
CA GLY A 695 -5.73 -5.91 -3.93
C GLY A 695 -6.76 -4.81 -3.71
N PHE A 696 -7.05 -3.98 -4.72
CA PHE A 696 -8.22 -3.11 -4.64
C PHE A 696 -9.48 -3.97 -4.50
N PRO A 697 -10.35 -3.74 -3.50
CA PRO A 697 -11.61 -4.47 -3.40
C PRO A 697 -12.42 -4.18 -4.66
N ASP A 698 -12.78 -5.24 -5.37
CA ASP A 698 -13.56 -5.19 -6.59
C ASP A 698 -14.99 -4.72 -6.24
N ARG A 699 -15.25 -3.43 -6.42
CA ARG A 699 -16.57 -2.82 -6.20
C ARG A 699 -17.44 -2.87 -7.45
N ARG A 700 -17.06 -3.63 -8.49
CA ARG A 700 -17.95 -3.87 -9.62
C ARG A 700 -19.21 -4.59 -9.14
N VAL A 701 -20.35 -4.17 -9.67
CA VAL A 701 -21.62 -4.85 -9.45
C VAL A 701 -21.58 -6.19 -10.19
N ARG A 702 -21.65 -7.28 -9.43
CA ARG A 702 -21.77 -8.65 -9.95
C ARG A 702 -23.24 -8.99 -9.93
N TRP A 703 -23.81 -9.18 -11.11
CA TRP A 703 -25.25 -9.34 -11.27
C TRP A 703 -25.65 -10.81 -11.05
N GLY A 704 -26.82 -11.03 -10.45
CA GLY A 704 -27.32 -12.37 -10.20
C GLY A 704 -28.72 -12.42 -9.59
N PRO A 705 -29.36 -13.60 -9.58
CA PRO A 705 -30.74 -13.78 -9.12
C PRO A 705 -30.97 -13.49 -7.64
N LYS A 706 -29.89 -13.50 -6.84
CA LYS A 706 -29.92 -13.34 -5.37
C LYS A 706 -29.11 -12.13 -4.91
N VAL A 707 -29.04 -11.12 -5.77
CA VAL A 707 -28.38 -9.84 -5.52
C VAL A 707 -29.44 -8.82 -5.11
N GLY A 708 -29.16 -8.08 -4.04
CA GLY A 708 -29.96 -6.93 -3.63
C GLY A 708 -29.12 -5.67 -3.47
N PHE A 709 -29.81 -4.53 -3.46
CA PHE A 709 -29.23 -3.21 -3.21
C PHE A 709 -30.01 -2.53 -2.10
N VAL A 710 -29.33 -2.06 -1.05
CA VAL A 710 -29.96 -1.30 0.04
C VAL A 710 -29.40 0.12 0.03
N LEU A 711 -30.28 1.07 -0.22
CA LEU A 711 -29.96 2.49 -0.26
C LEU A 711 -30.74 3.25 0.81
N GLU A 712 -30.26 4.43 1.20
CA GLU A 712 -31.11 5.39 1.89
C GLU A 712 -32.18 5.93 0.93
N ASP A 713 -33.35 6.27 1.48
CA ASP A 713 -34.46 6.90 0.76
C ASP A 713 -34.03 8.15 -0.02
N SER A 714 -33.04 8.89 0.50
CA SER A 714 -32.46 10.06 -0.15
C SER A 714 -31.85 9.79 -1.53
N ASP A 715 -31.30 8.60 -1.75
CA ASP A 715 -30.56 8.21 -2.95
C ASP A 715 -31.36 7.22 -3.84
N ALA A 716 -32.43 6.63 -3.31
CA ALA A 716 -33.19 5.55 -3.94
C ALA A 716 -33.86 5.94 -5.27
N ASN A 717 -34.38 7.16 -5.39
CA ASN A 717 -35.11 7.60 -6.59
C ASN A 717 -34.18 7.72 -7.81
N LEU A 718 -32.99 8.30 -7.64
CA LEU A 718 -32.03 8.42 -8.75
C LEU A 718 -31.49 7.04 -9.14
N PHE A 719 -31.17 6.19 -8.15
CA PHE A 719 -30.77 4.81 -8.40
C PHE A 719 -31.82 4.06 -9.25
N GLU A 720 -33.10 4.12 -8.86
CA GLU A 720 -34.18 3.49 -9.61
C GLU A 720 -34.30 4.06 -11.04
N GLY A 721 -34.18 5.38 -11.21
CA GLY A 721 -34.18 6.04 -12.51
C GLY A 721 -33.06 5.51 -13.42
N MET A 722 -31.84 5.46 -12.90
CA MET A 722 -30.67 4.96 -13.62
C MET A 722 -30.79 3.47 -13.99
N MET A 723 -31.37 2.63 -13.12
CA MET A 723 -31.66 1.23 -13.44
C MET A 723 -32.67 1.11 -14.59
N LYS A 724 -33.76 1.90 -14.54
CA LYS A 724 -34.78 1.93 -15.59
C LYS A 724 -34.23 2.41 -16.94
N GLU A 725 -33.37 3.43 -16.93
CA GLU A 725 -32.71 3.92 -18.14
C GLU A 725 -31.95 2.81 -18.88
N ASP A 726 -31.31 1.91 -18.15
CA ASP A 726 -30.50 0.82 -18.69
C ASP A 726 -31.31 -0.49 -18.86
N GLY A 727 -32.64 -0.40 -18.71
CA GLY A 727 -33.59 -1.49 -18.95
C GLY A 727 -33.64 -2.53 -17.84
N ILE A 728 -33.19 -2.19 -16.63
CA ILE A 728 -33.11 -3.11 -15.49
C ILE A 728 -34.36 -2.96 -14.63
N GLY A 729 -35.21 -3.98 -14.62
CA GLY A 729 -36.39 -4.04 -13.76
C GLY A 729 -36.05 -4.58 -12.38
N LEU A 730 -36.13 -3.72 -11.36
CA LEU A 730 -35.99 -4.10 -9.96
C LEU A 730 -37.31 -3.86 -9.21
N VAL A 731 -37.64 -4.76 -8.29
CA VAL A 731 -38.67 -4.53 -7.27
C VAL A 731 -38.13 -3.53 -6.27
N ARG A 732 -38.98 -2.61 -5.82
CA ARG A 732 -38.68 -1.60 -4.81
C ARG A 732 -39.53 -1.85 -3.57
N GLU A 733 -38.89 -2.02 -2.42
CA GLU A 733 -39.55 -2.11 -1.12
C GLU A 733 -38.94 -1.13 -0.12
N ALA A 734 -39.78 -0.35 0.56
CA ALA A 734 -39.34 0.67 1.51
C ALA A 734 -39.54 0.22 2.96
N TYR A 735 -38.47 0.29 3.74
CA TYR A 735 -38.37 -0.11 5.14
C TYR A 735 -37.83 1.05 5.97
N GLY A 736 -38.68 2.05 6.24
CA GLY A 736 -38.25 3.22 7.01
C GLY A 736 -37.29 4.11 6.21
N ARG A 737 -36.06 4.32 6.69
CA ARG A 737 -35.02 5.07 5.97
C ARG A 737 -34.39 4.27 4.82
N TRP A 738 -34.57 2.95 4.83
CA TRP A 738 -33.91 2.03 3.90
C TRP A 738 -34.85 1.62 2.76
N VAL A 739 -34.32 1.56 1.54
CA VAL A 739 -35.03 1.05 0.37
C VAL A 739 -34.25 -0.14 -0.18
N LEU A 740 -34.91 -1.30 -0.23
CA LEU A 740 -34.38 -2.53 -0.80
C LEU A 740 -34.82 -2.67 -2.25
N PHE A 741 -33.84 -2.90 -3.13
CA PHE A 741 -34.06 -3.27 -4.52
C PHE A 741 -33.57 -4.68 -4.80
N TYR A 742 -34.37 -5.48 -5.51
CA TYR A 742 -34.03 -6.86 -5.87
C TYR A 742 -34.77 -7.31 -7.14
N PHE A 743 -34.40 -8.47 -7.69
CA PHE A 743 -35.10 -9.05 -8.85
C PHE A 743 -36.26 -9.93 -8.40
N GLU A 744 -37.46 -9.70 -8.94
CA GLU A 744 -38.61 -10.59 -8.75
C GLU A 744 -38.39 -11.96 -9.41
N SER A 745 -37.77 -11.95 -10.60
CA SER A 745 -37.42 -13.14 -11.37
C SER A 745 -36.14 -12.92 -12.17
N TRP A 746 -35.44 -14.00 -12.51
CA TRP A 746 -34.16 -13.97 -13.22
C TRP A 746 -34.24 -14.81 -14.50
N GLY A 747 -34.23 -14.14 -15.64
CA GLY A 747 -34.39 -14.73 -16.97
C GLY A 747 -33.15 -14.59 -17.86
N LYS A 748 -33.37 -14.76 -19.17
CA LYS A 748 -32.29 -14.71 -20.17
C LYS A 748 -31.76 -13.29 -20.40
N SER A 749 -32.61 -12.27 -20.33
CA SER A 749 -32.21 -10.86 -20.43
C SER A 749 -31.26 -10.47 -19.31
N GLU A 750 -31.58 -10.88 -18.08
CA GLU A 750 -30.81 -10.54 -16.88
C GLU A 750 -29.47 -11.29 -16.85
N SER A 751 -29.43 -12.51 -17.40
CA SER A 751 -28.17 -13.27 -17.51
C SER A 751 -27.09 -12.62 -18.36
N MET A 752 -27.45 -11.63 -19.19
CA MET A 752 -26.51 -10.85 -20.02
C MET A 752 -25.86 -9.69 -19.26
N LEU A 753 -26.38 -9.32 -18.08
CA LEU A 753 -25.92 -8.15 -17.31
C LEU A 753 -24.47 -8.33 -16.84
N ASP A 754 -24.11 -9.49 -16.28
CA ASP A 754 -22.78 -9.73 -15.69
C ASP A 754 -21.64 -9.72 -16.73
N GLN A 755 -21.95 -10.02 -18.00
CA GLN A 755 -20.95 -10.08 -19.08
C GLN A 755 -20.68 -8.73 -19.74
N HIS A 756 -21.65 -7.81 -19.72
CA HIS A 756 -21.61 -6.60 -20.55
C HIS A 756 -21.89 -5.31 -19.79
N LEU A 757 -22.43 -5.37 -18.56
CA LEU A 757 -22.83 -4.19 -17.81
C LEU A 757 -21.93 -3.96 -16.59
N SER A 758 -21.02 -3.02 -16.74
CA SER A 758 -20.08 -2.67 -15.69
C SER A 758 -20.59 -1.46 -14.90
N TRP A 759 -21.18 -1.72 -13.73
CA TRP A 759 -21.46 -0.68 -12.74
C TRP A 759 -20.45 -0.78 -11.61
N TRP A 760 -20.16 0.36 -11.01
CA TRP A 760 -19.29 0.45 -9.86
C TRP A 760 -20.07 0.98 -8.68
N TRP A 761 -20.07 0.23 -7.58
CA TRP A 761 -20.72 0.65 -6.35
C TRP A 761 -19.89 1.69 -5.62
N ILE A 762 -20.48 2.84 -5.34
CA ILE A 762 -19.81 3.97 -4.70
C ILE A 762 -20.16 4.15 -3.21
N GLY A 763 -20.99 3.26 -2.65
CA GLY A 763 -21.42 3.29 -1.25
C GLY A 763 -22.91 3.65 -1.11
N PHE A 764 -23.32 4.76 -1.71
CA PHE A 764 -24.68 5.30 -1.65
C PHE A 764 -25.42 5.21 -2.99
N GLY A 765 -24.96 4.35 -3.90
CA GLY A 765 -25.46 4.23 -5.25
C GLY A 765 -24.41 3.63 -6.19
N VAL A 766 -24.56 3.94 -7.47
CA VAL A 766 -23.72 3.36 -8.53
C VAL A 766 -23.33 4.41 -9.55
N VAL A 767 -22.16 4.22 -10.15
CA VAL A 767 -21.71 4.94 -11.35
C VAL A 767 -21.41 3.94 -12.46
N ARG A 768 -21.54 4.36 -13.71
CA ARG A 768 -21.22 3.50 -14.86
C ARG A 768 -19.70 3.40 -14.98
N ALA A 769 -19.19 2.18 -15.11
CA ALA A 769 -17.76 1.90 -15.23
C ALA A 769 -17.46 1.17 -16.54
N ASN A 770 -16.25 1.29 -17.06
CA ASN A 770 -15.84 0.69 -18.34
C ASN A 770 -16.86 1.03 -19.45
N THR A 771 -16.81 2.28 -19.88
CA THR A 771 -17.76 2.88 -20.82
C THR A 771 -17.89 2.10 -22.13
N LYS A 772 -16.84 1.38 -22.56
CA LYS A 772 -16.88 0.47 -23.72
C LYS A 772 -17.73 -0.77 -23.47
N LEU A 773 -17.58 -1.47 -22.34
CA LEU A 773 -18.44 -2.62 -22.04
C LEU A 773 -19.90 -2.20 -21.95
N HIS A 774 -20.16 -1.07 -21.27
CA HIS A 774 -21.52 -0.52 -21.19
C HIS A 774 -22.08 -0.17 -22.58
N SER A 775 -21.25 0.43 -23.44
CA SER A 775 -21.59 0.68 -24.84
C SER A 775 -21.81 -0.61 -25.64
N GLU A 776 -21.09 -1.69 -25.34
CA GLU A 776 -21.28 -3.01 -25.94
C GLU A 776 -22.60 -3.67 -25.52
N TYR A 777 -23.01 -3.54 -24.24
CA TYR A 777 -24.34 -3.95 -23.78
C TYR A 777 -25.45 -3.23 -24.57
N LEU A 778 -25.37 -1.90 -24.68
CA LEU A 778 -26.32 -1.09 -25.42
C LEU A 778 -26.33 -1.43 -26.92
N LYS A 779 -25.15 -1.67 -27.50
CA LYS A 779 -25.03 -2.18 -28.88
C LYS A 779 -25.78 -3.50 -29.04
N ASN A 780 -25.64 -4.44 -28.09
CA ASN A 780 -26.29 -5.73 -28.15
C ASN A 780 -27.81 -5.63 -28.01
N LEU A 781 -28.33 -4.72 -27.17
CA LEU A 781 -29.76 -4.37 -27.15
C LEU A 781 -30.20 -3.79 -28.50
N GLY A 782 -29.42 -2.89 -29.08
CA GLY A 782 -29.67 -2.35 -30.42
C GLY A 782 -29.74 -3.44 -31.50
N ILE A 783 -28.86 -4.45 -31.44
CA ILE A 783 -28.88 -5.61 -32.34
C ILE A 783 -30.13 -6.48 -32.13
N GLN A 784 -30.62 -6.61 -30.89
CA GLN A 784 -31.87 -7.35 -30.62
C GLN A 784 -33.08 -6.63 -31.23
N GLU A 785 -33.17 -5.32 -31.06
CA GLU A 785 -34.20 -4.47 -31.67
C GLU A 785 -34.11 -4.49 -33.21
N GLU A 786 -32.88 -4.46 -33.74
CA GLU A 786 -32.60 -4.61 -35.18
C GLU A 786 -33.12 -5.95 -35.71
N LYS A 787 -32.86 -7.06 -35.01
CA LYS A 787 -33.41 -8.39 -35.39
C LYS A 787 -34.93 -8.46 -35.26
N GLY A 788 -35.52 -7.68 -34.37
CA GLY A 788 -36.97 -7.54 -34.20
C GLY A 788 -37.62 -6.53 -35.16
N GLU A 789 -36.86 -5.99 -36.13
CA GLU A 789 -37.29 -4.97 -37.10
C GLU A 789 -37.76 -3.64 -36.48
N ARG A 790 -37.38 -3.37 -35.22
CA ARG A 790 -37.68 -2.11 -34.49
C ARG A 790 -36.52 -1.13 -34.67
N TRP A 791 -36.41 -0.61 -35.90
CA TRP A 791 -35.24 0.17 -36.33
C TRP A 791 -35.05 1.50 -35.59
N GLU A 792 -36.14 2.18 -35.18
CA GLU A 792 -36.07 3.42 -34.40
C GLU A 792 -35.54 3.17 -32.98
N GLU A 793 -35.95 2.07 -32.36
CA GLU A 793 -35.48 1.63 -31.05
C GLU A 793 -34.00 1.24 -31.12
N ALA A 794 -33.60 0.48 -32.15
CA ALA A 794 -32.20 0.15 -32.41
C ALA A 794 -31.33 1.41 -32.56
N LEU A 795 -31.83 2.42 -33.29
CA LEU A 795 -31.15 3.70 -33.46
C LEU A 795 -30.88 4.40 -32.11
N LYS A 796 -31.89 4.44 -31.23
CA LYS A 796 -31.76 5.04 -29.88
C LYS A 796 -30.68 4.33 -29.07
N PHE A 797 -30.63 3.00 -29.12
CA PHE A 797 -29.59 2.22 -28.42
C PHE A 797 -28.19 2.49 -28.97
N TYR A 798 -28.00 2.56 -30.29
CA TYR A 798 -26.70 2.88 -30.87
C TYR A 798 -26.25 4.32 -30.55
N GLN A 799 -27.16 5.29 -30.59
CA GLN A 799 -26.86 6.66 -30.17
C GLN A 799 -26.48 6.71 -28.68
N LYS A 800 -27.22 5.98 -27.82
CA LYS A 800 -26.91 5.88 -26.40
C LYS A 800 -25.55 5.21 -26.17
N ALA A 801 -25.24 4.14 -26.90
CA ALA A 801 -23.95 3.47 -26.86
C ALA A 801 -22.79 4.42 -27.20
N LEU A 802 -22.94 5.27 -28.21
CA LEU A 802 -21.92 6.27 -28.58
C LEU A 802 -21.83 7.45 -27.60
N ARG A 803 -22.85 7.73 -26.80
CA ARG A 803 -22.71 8.70 -25.69
C ARG A 803 -21.73 8.18 -24.63
N PHE A 804 -21.76 6.87 -24.35
CA PHE A 804 -20.85 6.26 -23.37
C PHE A 804 -19.46 6.03 -23.94
N TYR A 805 -19.36 5.46 -25.14
CA TYR A 805 -18.06 5.23 -25.79
C TYR A 805 -18.06 5.85 -27.19
N PRO A 806 -17.77 7.17 -27.29
CA PRO A 806 -17.83 7.90 -28.55
C PRO A 806 -16.93 7.35 -29.65
N HIS A 807 -15.91 6.56 -29.30
CA HIS A 807 -14.94 5.98 -30.23
C HIS A 807 -15.28 4.55 -30.66
N TYR A 808 -16.49 4.05 -30.37
CA TYR A 808 -16.88 2.68 -30.75
C TYR A 808 -17.14 2.56 -32.25
N LEU A 809 -16.11 2.20 -33.01
CA LEU A 809 -16.15 2.11 -34.47
C LEU A 809 -17.26 1.19 -35.00
N GLU A 810 -17.51 0.05 -34.34
CA GLU A 810 -18.59 -0.86 -34.74
C GLU A 810 -19.97 -0.22 -34.58
N VAL A 811 -20.20 0.51 -33.48
CA VAL A 811 -21.49 1.18 -33.23
C VAL A 811 -21.71 2.30 -34.22
N HIS A 812 -20.68 3.09 -34.55
CA HIS A 812 -20.73 4.08 -35.63
C HIS A 812 -21.18 3.47 -36.96
N ARG A 813 -20.58 2.32 -37.36
CA ARG A 813 -20.95 1.61 -38.60
C ARG A 813 -22.41 1.16 -38.59
N ARG A 814 -22.87 0.58 -37.47
CA ARG A 814 -24.26 0.13 -37.30
C ARG A 814 -25.24 1.31 -37.30
N LEU A 815 -24.90 2.40 -36.63
CA LEU A 815 -25.69 3.63 -36.61
C LEU A 815 -25.87 4.19 -38.03
N ILE A 816 -24.78 4.27 -38.81
CA ILE A 816 -24.82 4.68 -40.23
C ILE A 816 -25.72 3.74 -41.05
N GLU A 817 -25.63 2.43 -40.84
CA GLU A 817 -26.50 1.46 -41.54
C GLU A 817 -27.97 1.68 -41.19
N MET A 818 -28.31 1.87 -39.92
CA MET A 818 -29.69 2.13 -39.48
C MET A 818 -30.22 3.45 -40.00
N LEU A 819 -29.43 4.52 -39.95
CA LEU A 819 -29.80 5.83 -40.51
C LEU A 819 -30.10 5.73 -42.01
N LYS A 820 -29.32 4.94 -42.76
CA LYS A 820 -29.59 4.66 -44.18
C LYS A 820 -30.87 3.85 -44.38
N LYS A 821 -31.12 2.81 -43.56
CA LYS A 821 -32.39 2.04 -43.60
C LYS A 821 -33.61 2.93 -43.32
N LEU A 822 -33.49 3.89 -42.41
CA LEU A 822 -34.52 4.90 -42.06
C LEU A 822 -34.57 6.10 -43.05
N ARG A 823 -33.77 6.09 -44.13
CA ARG A 823 -33.66 7.18 -45.13
C ARG A 823 -33.24 8.55 -44.55
N ARG A 824 -32.51 8.57 -43.43
CA ARG A 824 -31.94 9.77 -42.79
C ARG A 824 -30.52 10.04 -43.29
N ASN A 825 -30.38 10.26 -44.60
CA ASN A 825 -29.08 10.30 -45.27
C ASN A 825 -28.14 11.41 -44.76
N ASP A 826 -28.66 12.60 -44.46
CA ASP A 826 -27.84 13.72 -43.96
C ASP A 826 -27.18 13.39 -42.60
N GLN A 827 -27.91 12.70 -41.72
CA GLN A 827 -27.38 12.24 -40.44
C GLN A 827 -26.35 11.12 -40.65
N ALA A 828 -26.59 10.22 -41.60
CA ALA A 828 -25.65 9.15 -41.93
C ALA A 828 -24.33 9.69 -42.50
N GLU A 829 -24.37 10.75 -43.30
CA GLU A 829 -23.18 11.41 -43.84
C GLU A 829 -22.39 12.13 -42.75
N LYS A 830 -23.09 12.82 -41.83
CA LYS A 830 -22.47 13.44 -40.65
C LYS A 830 -21.76 12.40 -39.78
N GLU A 831 -22.40 11.28 -39.51
CA GLU A 831 -21.81 10.20 -38.70
C GLU A 831 -20.65 9.52 -39.42
N LEU A 832 -20.75 9.34 -40.75
CA LEU A 832 -19.65 8.84 -41.57
C LEU A 832 -18.42 9.75 -41.48
N LYS A 833 -18.61 11.07 -41.47
CA LYS A 833 -17.50 12.02 -41.27
C LYS A 833 -16.85 11.83 -39.91
N ILE A 834 -17.62 11.65 -38.84
CA ILE A 834 -17.11 11.36 -37.49
C ILE A 834 -16.30 10.05 -37.49
N LEU A 835 -16.83 8.99 -38.11
CA LEU A 835 -16.15 7.70 -38.22
C LEU A 835 -14.82 7.80 -38.99
N LEU A 836 -14.79 8.55 -40.10
CA LEU A 836 -13.57 8.81 -40.85
C LEU A 836 -12.57 9.63 -40.03
N GLU A 837 -13.06 10.60 -39.27
CA GLU A 837 -12.22 11.36 -38.35
C GLU A 837 -11.59 10.48 -37.25
N GLN A 838 -12.28 9.42 -36.84
CA GLN A 838 -11.77 8.49 -35.82
C GLN A 838 -10.81 7.43 -36.34
N THR A 839 -10.82 7.15 -37.66
CA THR A 839 -10.10 6.00 -38.24
C THR A 839 -9.01 6.35 -39.22
N GLN A 840 -9.04 7.56 -39.81
CA GLN A 840 -8.09 7.96 -40.84
C GLN A 840 -7.18 9.09 -40.38
N PRO A 841 -5.84 8.88 -40.37
CA PRO A 841 -4.89 9.97 -40.13
C PRO A 841 -4.90 10.98 -41.28
N GLN A 842 -4.67 12.26 -40.97
CA GLN A 842 -4.47 13.30 -41.99
C GLN A 842 -3.07 13.20 -42.62
N HIS A 843 -2.06 12.93 -41.78
CA HIS A 843 -0.68 12.71 -42.19
C HIS A 843 -0.33 11.24 -41.98
N LEU A 844 -0.21 10.49 -43.08
CA LEU A 844 0.17 9.08 -43.07
C LEU A 844 1.68 8.93 -42.84
N CYS A 845 2.03 8.36 -41.70
CA CYS A 845 3.41 8.25 -41.22
C CYS A 845 3.67 6.85 -40.67
N PRO A 846 3.61 5.78 -41.50
CA PRO A 846 3.77 4.42 -41.00
C PRO A 846 5.16 4.20 -40.39
N ILE A 847 5.20 3.87 -39.10
CA ILE A 847 6.42 3.50 -38.37
C ILE A 847 6.14 2.22 -37.59
N GLN A 848 6.80 1.13 -37.96
CA GLN A 848 6.79 -0.10 -37.20
C GLN A 848 7.92 -0.08 -36.17
N PHE A 849 7.57 -0.16 -34.90
CA PHE A 849 8.52 -0.32 -33.80
C PHE A 849 8.73 -1.80 -33.46
N GLU A 850 9.84 -2.11 -32.80
CA GLU A 850 10.01 -3.40 -32.14
C GLU A 850 8.79 -3.70 -31.24
N LYS A 851 8.50 -4.99 -31.01
CA LYS A 851 7.40 -5.46 -30.14
C LYS A 851 5.98 -5.33 -30.71
N GLY A 852 5.80 -5.11 -32.01
CA GLY A 852 4.49 -5.21 -32.67
C GLY A 852 3.61 -3.97 -32.50
N ILE A 853 4.22 -2.79 -32.36
CA ILE A 853 3.51 -1.50 -32.31
C ILE A 853 3.78 -0.74 -33.60
N THR A 854 2.72 -0.34 -34.29
CA THR A 854 2.80 0.45 -35.51
C THR A 854 2.13 1.80 -35.30
N PHE A 855 2.87 2.88 -35.50
CA PHE A 855 2.30 4.22 -35.68
C PHE A 855 1.81 4.34 -37.12
N LEU A 856 0.56 4.71 -37.34
CA LEU A 856 -0.05 4.86 -38.67
C LEU A 856 0.05 6.29 -39.18
N GLY A 857 -0.01 7.28 -38.28
CA GLY A 857 -0.06 8.69 -38.65
C GLY A 857 -0.68 9.56 -37.57
N TYR A 858 -0.88 10.85 -37.89
CA TYR A 858 -1.52 11.79 -36.99
C TYR A 858 -2.47 12.76 -37.70
N ARG A 859 -3.30 13.45 -36.93
CA ARG A 859 -4.08 14.62 -37.34
C ARG A 859 -3.86 15.76 -36.35
N LEU A 860 -3.81 17.00 -36.83
CA LEU A 860 -3.82 18.21 -36.01
C LEU A 860 -5.20 18.86 -36.07
N ASN A 861 -5.62 19.50 -34.98
CA ASN A 861 -6.84 20.33 -34.99
C ASN A 861 -6.62 21.71 -35.65
N ALA A 862 -5.37 22.15 -35.78
CA ALA A 862 -4.97 23.37 -36.49
C ALA A 862 -3.54 23.20 -37.07
N GLU A 863 -3.32 23.65 -38.29
CA GLU A 863 -2.00 23.60 -38.96
C GLU A 863 -1.11 24.82 -38.65
N GLU A 864 -1.73 25.95 -38.26
CA GLU A 864 -1.07 27.17 -37.81
C GLU A 864 -1.49 27.47 -36.36
N VAL A 865 -0.51 27.65 -35.48
CA VAL A 865 -0.76 27.72 -34.03
C VAL A 865 0.02 28.86 -33.41
N LYS A 866 -0.64 29.69 -32.60
CA LYS A 866 0.00 30.80 -31.88
C LYS A 866 0.83 30.32 -30.70
N SER A 867 1.91 31.04 -30.38
CA SER A 867 2.65 30.87 -29.12
C SER A 867 1.72 30.94 -27.90
N GLY A 868 1.90 30.03 -26.95
CA GLY A 868 1.05 29.92 -25.75
C GLY A 868 -0.27 29.17 -25.95
N ALA A 869 -0.61 28.73 -27.17
CA ALA A 869 -1.80 27.95 -27.43
C ALA A 869 -1.62 26.46 -27.08
N ARG A 870 -2.75 25.75 -26.93
CA ARG A 870 -2.79 24.28 -26.83
C ARG A 870 -3.29 23.69 -28.14
N VAL A 871 -2.57 22.71 -28.67
CA VAL A 871 -2.87 22.02 -29.93
C VAL A 871 -3.32 20.62 -29.62
N LYS A 872 -4.45 20.21 -30.17
CA LYS A 872 -4.88 18.81 -30.09
C LYS A 872 -4.23 18.02 -31.22
N ILE A 873 -3.51 16.98 -30.85
CA ILE A 873 -2.94 16.02 -31.79
C ILE A 873 -3.61 14.66 -31.59
N PHE A 874 -4.07 14.08 -32.69
CA PHE A 874 -4.67 12.76 -32.71
C PHE A 874 -3.68 11.79 -33.32
N TYR A 875 -3.16 10.86 -32.53
CA TYR A 875 -2.25 9.81 -32.96
C TYR A 875 -3.03 8.55 -33.33
N PHE A 876 -2.60 7.88 -34.40
CA PHE A 876 -3.21 6.65 -34.88
C PHE A 876 -2.20 5.51 -34.77
N TRP A 877 -2.57 4.45 -34.08
CA TRP A 877 -1.72 3.30 -33.75
C TRP A 877 -2.37 2.00 -34.21
N LYS A 878 -1.57 0.97 -34.43
CA LYS A 878 -2.02 -0.41 -34.62
C LYS A 878 -1.16 -1.32 -33.75
N LEU A 879 -1.80 -2.19 -32.98
CA LEU A 879 -1.12 -3.14 -32.10
C LEU A 879 -1.31 -4.57 -32.61
N GLU A 880 -0.21 -5.31 -32.74
CA GLU A 880 -0.19 -6.72 -33.13
C GLU A 880 -0.21 -7.67 -31.92
N ARG A 881 -0.04 -7.12 -30.70
CA ARG A 881 -0.15 -7.85 -29.44
C ARG A 881 -0.47 -6.91 -28.28
N ASP A 882 -0.92 -7.47 -27.17
CA ASP A 882 -1.08 -6.73 -25.92
C ASP A 882 0.27 -6.22 -25.41
N VAL A 883 0.34 -4.92 -25.12
CA VAL A 883 1.51 -4.20 -24.57
C VAL A 883 1.20 -3.51 -23.24
N SER A 884 0.04 -3.79 -22.64
CA SER A 884 -0.44 -3.23 -21.37
C SER A 884 0.51 -3.47 -20.19
N ARG A 885 1.29 -4.55 -20.22
CA ARG A 885 2.31 -4.85 -19.20
C ARG A 885 3.56 -3.98 -19.32
N GLU A 886 3.88 -3.52 -20.53
CA GLU A 886 5.12 -2.81 -20.80
C GLU A 886 4.97 -1.30 -20.73
N ARG A 887 3.74 -0.79 -20.90
CA ARG A 887 3.35 0.63 -20.83
C ARG A 887 4.41 1.56 -21.41
N PRO A 888 4.75 1.45 -22.70
CA PRO A 888 5.76 2.31 -23.28
C PRO A 888 5.29 3.76 -23.28
N ASN A 889 6.21 4.68 -23.05
CA ASN A 889 5.95 6.09 -23.24
C ASN A 889 6.26 6.49 -24.68
N VAL A 890 5.39 7.30 -25.26
CA VAL A 890 5.61 8.03 -26.50
C VAL A 890 6.35 9.30 -26.14
N PHE A 891 7.56 9.46 -26.68
CA PHE A 891 8.24 10.75 -26.59
C PHE A 891 7.99 11.53 -27.88
N VAL A 892 7.60 12.79 -27.73
CA VAL A 892 7.27 13.71 -28.82
C VAL A 892 8.11 14.95 -28.66
N HIS A 893 9.06 15.14 -29.54
CA HIS A 893 9.98 16.27 -29.54
C HIS A 893 9.63 17.24 -30.65
N VAL A 894 9.47 18.51 -30.32
CA VAL A 894 9.23 19.57 -31.29
C VAL A 894 10.44 20.52 -31.29
N GLU A 895 11.17 20.53 -32.41
CA GLU A 895 12.50 21.15 -32.53
C GLU A 895 12.54 22.14 -33.70
N GLY A 896 12.90 23.39 -33.43
CA GLY A 896 12.97 24.45 -34.44
C GLY A 896 13.54 25.74 -33.84
N GLN A 897 14.21 26.55 -34.66
CA GLN A 897 14.76 27.85 -34.24
C GLN A 897 15.64 27.79 -32.96
N GLY A 898 16.38 26.69 -32.74
CA GLY A 898 17.23 26.50 -31.56
C GLY A 898 16.48 26.21 -30.25
N LYS A 899 15.16 25.99 -30.29
CA LYS A 899 14.31 25.62 -29.15
C LYS A 899 13.83 24.16 -29.30
N LEU A 900 13.65 23.50 -28.16
CA LEU A 900 13.08 22.16 -28.01
C LEU A 900 12.00 22.21 -26.93
N PHE A 901 10.85 21.63 -27.21
CA PHE A 901 9.82 21.33 -26.21
C PHE A 901 9.22 19.95 -26.48
N GLN A 902 8.49 19.41 -25.49
CA GLN A 902 8.06 18.02 -25.47
C GLN A 902 6.56 17.87 -25.24
N GLY A 903 5.99 16.79 -25.78
CA GLY A 903 4.61 16.34 -25.59
C GLY A 903 4.58 14.86 -25.22
N ASP A 904 5.47 14.45 -24.32
CA ASP A 904 5.68 13.04 -23.95
C ASP A 904 4.49 12.53 -23.12
N HIS A 905 4.01 11.33 -23.43
CA HIS A 905 2.84 10.72 -22.78
C HIS A 905 2.97 9.19 -22.72
N THR A 906 2.08 8.53 -21.98
CA THR A 906 2.01 7.05 -21.95
C THR A 906 1.18 6.57 -23.13
N LEU A 907 1.68 5.62 -23.92
CA LEU A 907 0.96 5.08 -25.06
C LEU A 907 -0.37 4.47 -24.62
N LEU A 908 -1.47 4.93 -25.22
CA LEU A 908 -2.84 4.52 -24.98
C LEU A 908 -3.21 4.59 -23.49
N SER A 909 -2.89 5.72 -22.86
CA SER A 909 -3.14 5.99 -21.43
C SER A 909 -4.59 5.69 -21.00
N TRP A 910 -5.57 5.84 -21.90
CA TRP A 910 -6.98 5.54 -21.67
C TRP A 910 -7.33 4.04 -21.65
N GLN A 911 -6.46 3.16 -22.15
CA GLN A 911 -6.76 1.73 -22.30
C GLN A 911 -6.83 0.97 -20.97
N ASP A 912 -6.28 1.53 -19.89
CA ASP A 912 -6.43 1.01 -18.52
C ASP A 912 -7.92 0.92 -18.08
N GLU A 913 -8.82 1.67 -18.74
CA GLU A 913 -10.27 1.67 -18.45
C GLU A 913 -11.09 0.74 -19.37
N VAL A 914 -10.45 0.13 -20.38
CA VAL A 914 -11.14 -0.35 -21.59
C VAL A 914 -10.78 -1.80 -21.94
N GLY A 915 -11.24 -2.76 -21.14
CA GLY A 915 -11.50 -4.15 -21.54
C GLY A 915 -10.38 -4.90 -22.29
N PRO A 916 -10.69 -6.03 -22.97
CA PRO A 916 -9.67 -6.84 -23.63
C PRO A 916 -9.08 -6.17 -24.89
N PHE A 917 -7.84 -6.56 -25.18
CA PHE A 917 -7.02 -6.19 -26.32
C PHE A 917 -7.76 -6.23 -27.67
N LEU A 918 -7.75 -5.12 -28.41
CA LEU A 918 -8.28 -5.03 -29.77
C LEU A 918 -7.17 -5.36 -30.77
N GLU A 919 -7.08 -6.64 -31.12
CA GLU A 919 -6.10 -7.15 -32.09
C GLU A 919 -6.42 -6.60 -33.50
N ASP A 920 -5.41 -6.10 -34.19
CA ASP A 920 -5.49 -5.63 -35.58
C ASP A 920 -6.36 -4.39 -35.89
N GLU A 921 -6.89 -3.67 -34.90
CA GLU A 921 -7.61 -2.41 -35.11
C GLU A 921 -6.70 -1.17 -35.08
N ALA A 922 -7.05 -0.16 -35.88
CA ALA A 922 -6.46 1.17 -35.80
C ALA A 922 -7.03 1.92 -34.59
N LEU A 923 -6.19 2.12 -33.58
CA LEU A 923 -6.51 2.82 -32.33
C LEU A 923 -6.17 4.30 -32.46
N ARG A 924 -7.04 5.16 -31.93
CA ARG A 924 -6.82 6.60 -31.88
C ARG A 924 -6.50 7.03 -30.46
N GLU A 925 -5.51 7.90 -30.32
CA GLU A 925 -5.11 8.55 -29.07
C GLU A 925 -5.20 10.07 -29.26
N GLU A 926 -5.72 10.77 -28.25
CA GLU A 926 -5.86 12.24 -28.26
C GLU A 926 -4.96 12.82 -27.17
N GLU A 927 -4.09 13.75 -27.54
CA GLU A 927 -3.15 14.41 -26.64
C GLU A 927 -3.13 15.92 -26.88
N GLU A 928 -2.79 16.69 -25.84
CA GLU A 928 -2.59 18.13 -25.94
C GLU A 928 -1.10 18.49 -25.95
N LEU A 929 -0.66 19.13 -27.03
CA LEU A 929 0.67 19.73 -27.12
C LEU A 929 0.59 21.20 -26.68
N ILE A 930 1.24 21.53 -25.56
CA ILE A 930 1.32 22.89 -25.05
C ILE A 930 2.46 23.64 -25.75
N ILE A 931 2.13 24.70 -26.47
CA ILE A 931 3.13 25.55 -27.14
C ILE A 931 3.68 26.57 -26.14
N PRO A 932 5.01 26.63 -25.89
CA PRO A 932 5.59 27.63 -25.01
C PRO A 932 5.26 29.07 -25.46
N ALA A 933 4.98 29.96 -24.51
CA ALA A 933 4.63 31.35 -24.82
C ALA A 933 5.81 32.16 -25.38
N ASP A 934 7.05 31.75 -25.12
CA ASP A 934 8.29 32.41 -25.53
C ASP A 934 8.83 31.90 -26.89
N ILE A 935 8.04 31.11 -27.63
CA ILE A 935 8.47 30.53 -28.89
C ILE A 935 8.36 31.51 -30.06
N SER A 936 9.37 31.53 -30.92
CA SER A 936 9.43 32.41 -32.09
C SER A 936 8.64 31.81 -33.25
N PRO A 937 7.99 32.63 -34.11
CA PRO A 937 7.33 32.13 -35.30
C PRO A 937 8.29 31.38 -36.23
N GLY A 938 7.82 30.31 -36.85
CA GLY A 938 8.62 29.51 -37.79
C GLY A 938 8.16 28.05 -37.92
N GLU A 939 8.91 27.28 -38.71
CA GLU A 939 8.68 25.85 -38.86
C GLU A 939 9.44 25.04 -37.80
N TYR A 940 8.72 24.19 -37.10
CA TYR A 940 9.23 23.31 -36.06
C TYR A 940 9.06 21.84 -36.47
N ARG A 941 10.12 21.05 -36.41
CA ARG A 941 10.09 19.63 -36.76
C ARG A 941 9.53 18.81 -35.60
N ILE A 942 8.52 17.99 -35.88
CA ILE A 942 7.96 17.04 -34.92
C ILE A 942 8.65 15.69 -35.10
N SER A 943 9.19 15.14 -34.01
CA SER A 943 9.78 13.81 -33.98
C SER A 943 9.18 12.95 -32.89
N LEU A 944 9.00 11.67 -33.19
CA LEU A 944 8.35 10.72 -32.31
C LEU A 944 9.21 9.46 -32.11
N GLY A 945 9.08 8.82 -30.95
CA GLY A 945 9.54 7.46 -30.72
C GLY A 945 8.97 6.86 -29.44
N LEU A 946 9.30 5.59 -29.18
CA LEU A 946 8.85 4.86 -27.99
C LEU A 946 10.00 4.56 -27.06
N PHE A 947 9.74 4.56 -25.75
CA PHE A 947 10.69 4.06 -24.75
C PHE A 947 9.98 3.32 -23.62
N ASN A 948 10.70 2.40 -22.98
CA ASN A 948 10.21 1.80 -21.75
C ASN A 948 10.48 2.78 -20.58
N PRO A 949 9.44 3.25 -19.85
CA PRO A 949 9.62 4.22 -18.77
C PRO A 949 10.43 3.66 -17.60
N HIS A 950 10.32 2.36 -17.32
CA HIS A 950 11.04 1.68 -16.22
C HIS A 950 12.52 1.44 -16.52
N THR A 951 12.92 1.34 -17.79
CA THR A 951 14.33 1.06 -18.16
C THR A 951 15.00 2.21 -18.89
N GLY A 952 14.29 3.29 -19.21
CA GLY A 952 14.73 4.39 -20.08
C GLY A 952 15.13 3.96 -21.51
N LYS A 953 14.91 2.69 -21.88
CA LYS A 953 15.43 2.13 -23.12
C LYS A 953 14.47 2.45 -24.26
N ARG A 954 14.94 3.25 -25.22
CA ARG A 954 14.19 3.54 -26.45
C ARG A 954 14.07 2.31 -27.34
N TRP A 955 12.89 2.10 -27.90
CA TRP A 955 12.59 0.98 -28.79
C TRP A 955 13.09 1.30 -30.20
N LYS A 956 13.57 0.28 -30.92
CA LYS A 956 14.07 0.52 -32.27
C LYS A 956 12.92 0.57 -33.27
N VAL A 957 13.14 1.35 -34.31
CA VAL A 957 12.29 1.36 -35.50
C VAL A 957 12.71 0.17 -36.38
N GLN A 958 11.76 -0.71 -36.69
CA GLN A 958 11.97 -1.85 -37.59
C GLN A 958 11.76 -1.44 -39.05
N GLN A 959 10.72 -0.68 -39.35
CA GLN A 959 10.38 -0.26 -40.70
C GLN A 959 9.73 1.13 -40.71
N THR A 960 10.14 1.99 -41.64
CA THR A 960 9.47 3.26 -41.97
C THR A 960 9.97 3.78 -43.32
N ASN A 961 9.19 4.63 -43.97
CA ASN A 961 9.55 5.37 -45.17
C ASN A 961 10.01 6.82 -44.87
N LEU A 962 10.13 7.18 -43.59
CA LEU A 962 10.46 8.54 -43.13
C LEU A 962 11.94 8.69 -42.71
N GLU A 963 12.42 9.93 -42.60
CA GLU A 963 13.75 10.23 -42.07
C GLU A 963 13.85 9.76 -40.60
N ASN A 964 14.70 8.77 -40.33
CA ASN A 964 14.85 8.19 -39.00
C ASN A 964 16.30 8.21 -38.50
N LYS A 965 16.43 8.36 -37.18
CA LYS A 965 17.55 7.84 -36.40
C LYS A 965 17.03 6.58 -35.71
N LYS A 966 17.89 5.57 -35.47
CA LYS A 966 17.61 4.20 -34.98
C LYS A 966 16.40 4.01 -34.02
N ASN A 967 16.02 5.02 -33.25
CA ASN A 967 14.96 5.03 -32.25
C ASN A 967 14.12 6.35 -32.20
N LYS A 968 14.23 7.25 -33.18
CA LYS A 968 13.51 8.55 -33.28
C LYS A 968 13.22 8.86 -34.75
N VAL A 969 11.96 9.14 -35.09
CA VAL A 969 11.54 9.39 -36.48
C VAL A 969 10.94 10.80 -36.59
N SER A 970 11.30 11.53 -37.64
CA SER A 970 10.66 12.82 -37.97
C SER A 970 9.32 12.55 -38.65
N ILE A 971 8.21 12.95 -38.02
CA ILE A 971 6.85 12.65 -38.52
C ILE A 971 6.24 13.83 -39.28
N GLY A 972 6.74 15.05 -39.11
CA GLY A 972 6.25 16.21 -39.86
C GLY A 972 6.78 17.53 -39.32
N THR A 973 6.16 18.63 -39.73
CA THR A 973 6.45 19.99 -39.25
C THR A 973 5.18 20.66 -38.74
N LEU A 974 5.34 21.51 -37.73
CA LEU A 974 4.32 22.41 -37.18
C LEU A 974 4.71 23.85 -37.53
N LYS A 975 3.76 24.65 -38.01
CA LYS A 975 3.96 26.08 -38.26
C LYS A 975 3.45 26.87 -37.04
N LEU A 976 4.37 27.59 -36.41
CA LEU A 976 4.11 28.47 -35.25
C LEU A 976 4.16 29.95 -35.65
#